data_AF-A0A0G1T3Q5-F1
#
_entry.id   AF-A0A0G1T3Q5-F1
#
_cell.length_a   1.000
_cell.length_b   1.000
_cell.length_c   1.000
_cell.angle_alpha   90.00
_cell.angle_beta   90.00
_cell.angle_gamma   90.00
#
_symmetry.space_group_name_H-M   'P 1'
#
loop_
_entity.id
_entity.type
_entity.pdbx_description
1 polymer ?
#
loop_
_entity_poly.entity_id
_entity_poly.type
_entity_poly.pdbx_seq_one_letter_code
_entity_poly.pdbx_strand_id
1 'polypeptide(L)'
;MSNLAISYRSCSTRFSFLTVFLVASVAMFMLTPTAFAATEVTGSISTDTVWTEAGSPYVIPDGFRIRVNAGVILTIGAGAVVKAGSNSGINVNGTLNVLGTAEKPAYLTSLRNDANSGDTNGDADLTEPSESDRWNINFNFGSGPHKIEHTDFSYSYDTLFFYGTSADFNDVRFENITDAIGAGGNSDIGLENVSIQNVAGDGIWGDGGVFVIANSEIRDVTAGRDAASFYRGAKIFLDNFLVDGVGFGAALGLYGAHATATASRFASGMDSGVELYRDFSFGGSSIYLADSTIEDFGRFGLAVFGSSALVERTTLRGNGYGARVGSTFEFQPNVSVDNSSIFGNLFYGFFNSTTTVVDARANFWGDATGPFHPALNPAGFGDEVSDNVDFSDWLSSDPLAEVLCCSSVAFIPGLEASRLYKEGILFEDKLWEPNNNHDVAELALSTTTGESVNAGIYTRDVLDEPLGFPIAGNIYKEFIARMESLVADGVINAFEPLPYDWRFDVRDVAVGDIALQDGASYAMVSRIEALATSSETGKVTLITHSNGGLVAKELLSELARLGKAGLIDRVIMVAAPELGTPDAVLQLLHGSEFFLGLPSREATRELGENMKSAYALLPSREYFTRQGAPLMRPMVEFSTTTDVTEEFRTLYGDSISDYDSLRRFLRGEDGSRAEPATSEVDVPNVLKENFLSNAEEYHGAADTWTPPSGIPVIEVVGWGLATPYGIKYASARKRVCNENNSACLMTDVLDPEPLDTFEGDATVVVPSAEALQGERYYVDVYRYNKVPGNLNREHKNILEINSLQDLITALIKNESTSTLPAFISSTRPEITDADKRVRLSAHSPVLLHLSDSLGRHTGPVPNTNPDSDFKLVEEQIPNSYYWRIGEGQYAGAGGDATTTVTLYGSGLGTFTIDIEELLGGEVATTTIFEDIPTATTTVATLEAGGSVSPVLSLDIDGDGNTDAEVTPGGLTAEELVGIVKGLIKTLELPPKKEKELLKRMDKLEKELMKERKKERLEKLKTKQAFAKVFRLISLYEKKKLLTAGEATELITMLENIMNMVVE
;
A
#
# COMPACT_ATOMS: atom_id res chain seq x y z
N MET A 1 -3.93 48.07 49.35
CA MET A 1 -4.38 49.28 48.63
C MET A 1 -3.41 49.57 47.51
N SER A 2 -3.94 49.91 46.33
CA SER A 2 -3.37 50.84 45.34
C SER A 2 -1.86 50.79 44.94
N ASN A 3 -1.61 50.21 43.76
CA ASN A 3 -1.27 50.93 42.51
C ASN A 3 0.16 51.46 42.17
N LEU A 4 0.54 51.09 40.93
CA LEU A 4 1.14 51.88 39.82
C LEU A 4 2.62 52.38 39.82
N ALA A 5 3.47 51.64 39.08
CA ALA A 5 3.82 51.85 37.65
C ALA A 5 4.88 52.90 37.15
N ILE A 6 5.30 52.65 35.88
CA ILE A 6 5.83 53.57 34.83
C ILE A 6 7.38 53.77 34.67
N SER A 7 7.98 52.92 33.82
CA SER A 7 8.90 53.28 32.69
C SER A 7 10.38 53.70 32.97
N TYR A 8 11.31 53.87 32.00
CA TYR A 8 11.27 53.91 30.50
C TYR A 8 12.68 53.68 29.86
N ARG A 9 12.74 53.31 28.55
CA ARG A 9 13.84 53.45 27.54
C ARG A 9 15.00 52.41 27.62
N SER A 10 15.69 52.02 26.54
CA SER A 10 15.66 52.29 25.06
C SER A 10 16.36 51.12 24.32
N CYS A 11 16.18 50.74 23.04
CA CYS A 11 15.57 51.27 21.78
C CYS A 11 16.59 51.57 20.64
N SER A 12 16.51 50.74 19.57
CA SER A 12 16.86 50.97 18.14
C SER A 12 18.33 51.28 17.73
N THR A 13 18.76 51.34 16.45
CA THR A 13 18.07 51.51 15.12
C THR A 13 18.99 51.14 13.94
N ARG A 14 18.47 50.82 12.74
CA ARG A 14 19.01 51.31 11.43
C ARG A 14 18.06 51.16 10.24
N PHE A 15 18.41 51.83 9.13
CA PHE A 15 17.65 52.10 7.88
C PHE A 15 18.65 52.07 6.68
N SER A 16 18.30 52.13 5.39
CA SER A 16 17.07 52.62 4.72
C SER A 16 16.49 51.57 3.72
N PHE A 17 15.93 51.80 2.51
CA PHE A 17 15.94 52.91 1.52
C PHE A 17 14.55 53.13 0.84
N LEU A 18 14.47 53.43 -0.47
CA LEU A 18 13.26 53.89 -1.19
C LEU A 18 13.35 53.60 -2.70
N THR A 19 12.23 53.40 -3.42
CA THR A 19 11.67 54.25 -4.53
C THR A 19 10.70 53.44 -5.44
N VAL A 20 9.67 54.12 -5.98
CA VAL A 20 8.70 53.68 -7.04
C VAL A 20 7.71 52.57 -6.68
N PHE A 21 6.47 52.96 -6.33
CA PHE A 21 5.33 52.82 -7.27
C PHE A 21 4.14 53.69 -6.83
N LEU A 22 3.89 54.76 -7.59
CA LEU A 22 2.57 55.39 -7.69
C LEU A 22 1.85 54.70 -8.86
N VAL A 23 0.51 54.68 -8.87
CA VAL A 23 -0.35 53.93 -9.83
C VAL A 23 -0.52 52.45 -9.46
N ALA A 24 -1.40 52.20 -8.47
CA ALA A 24 -2.15 50.95 -8.31
C ALA A 24 -3.57 51.20 -7.74
N SER A 25 -4.09 52.43 -7.88
CA SER A 25 -5.37 52.89 -7.30
C SER A 25 -6.63 52.31 -7.98
N VAL A 26 -6.49 51.25 -8.77
CA VAL A 26 -7.54 50.62 -9.59
C VAL A 26 -7.31 49.10 -9.64
N ALA A 27 -7.27 48.47 -8.46
CA ALA A 27 -7.13 47.01 -8.33
C ALA A 27 -7.91 46.41 -7.14
N MET A 28 -8.32 47.22 -6.15
CA MET A 28 -9.26 46.80 -5.11
C MET A 28 -10.70 46.80 -5.67
N PHE A 29 -10.93 45.97 -6.67
CA PHE A 29 -12.28 45.60 -7.09
C PHE A 29 -12.94 44.84 -5.94
N MET A 30 -14.26 44.97 -5.82
CA MET A 30 -15.00 44.32 -4.74
C MET A 30 -14.88 42.80 -4.88
N LEU A 31 -14.37 42.13 -3.85
CA LEU A 31 -14.85 40.80 -3.51
C LEU A 31 -16.27 40.97 -2.95
N THR A 32 -17.23 41.17 -3.85
CA THR A 32 -18.61 40.84 -3.55
C THR A 32 -18.66 39.36 -3.19
N PRO A 33 -19.34 38.95 -2.11
CA PRO A 33 -19.58 37.53 -1.89
C PRO A 33 -20.22 36.94 -3.14
N THR A 34 -19.71 35.78 -3.59
CA THR A 34 -20.28 35.05 -4.72
C THR A 34 -21.65 34.54 -4.31
N ALA A 35 -22.69 35.29 -4.68
CA ALA A 35 -24.07 34.92 -4.43
C ALA A 35 -24.40 33.64 -5.22
N PHE A 36 -24.31 32.50 -4.54
CA PHE A 36 -24.91 31.25 -5.01
C PHE A 36 -26.41 31.48 -5.15
N ALA A 37 -26.96 31.13 -6.31
CA ALA A 37 -28.38 31.29 -6.59
C ALA A 37 -29.14 30.16 -5.89
N ALA A 38 -29.50 30.38 -4.62
CA ALA A 38 -30.21 29.42 -3.79
C ALA A 38 -31.47 28.87 -4.48
N THR A 39 -31.59 27.55 -4.53
CA THR A 39 -32.74 26.86 -5.13
C THR A 39 -33.86 26.76 -4.10
N GLU A 40 -34.79 27.72 -4.12
CA GLU A 40 -35.98 27.67 -3.27
C GLU A 40 -36.88 26.49 -3.64
N VAL A 41 -37.18 25.63 -2.67
CA VAL A 41 -38.04 24.46 -2.80
C VAL A 41 -39.32 24.70 -2.03
N THR A 42 -40.45 24.75 -2.72
CA THR A 42 -41.79 24.98 -2.13
C THR A 42 -42.88 24.02 -2.63
N GLY A 43 -42.56 23.15 -3.59
CA GLY A 43 -43.49 22.17 -4.19
C GLY A 43 -43.17 20.71 -3.82
N SER A 44 -44.12 19.81 -4.09
CA SER A 44 -43.93 18.36 -3.90
C SER A 44 -43.07 17.74 -5.02
N ILE A 45 -42.15 16.86 -4.63
CA ILE A 45 -41.40 16.01 -5.56
C ILE A 45 -42.35 14.93 -6.09
N SER A 46 -42.67 15.01 -7.38
CA SER A 46 -43.74 14.22 -8.03
C SER A 46 -43.25 13.33 -9.18
N THR A 47 -41.97 13.43 -9.52
CA THR A 47 -41.20 12.57 -10.42
C THR A 47 -39.79 12.46 -9.85
N ASP A 48 -39.06 11.40 -10.21
CA ASP A 48 -37.71 11.17 -9.67
C ASP A 48 -36.81 12.39 -9.90
N THR A 49 -36.10 12.80 -8.84
CA THR A 49 -35.41 14.10 -8.77
C THR A 49 -34.07 13.94 -8.08
N VAL A 50 -33.04 14.61 -8.59
CA VAL A 50 -31.70 14.67 -7.98
C VAL A 50 -31.39 16.11 -7.58
N TRP A 51 -30.93 16.30 -6.34
CA TRP A 51 -30.35 17.54 -5.83
C TRP A 51 -28.82 17.41 -5.82
N THR A 52 -28.11 18.45 -6.25
CA THR A 52 -26.66 18.41 -6.51
C THR A 52 -25.92 19.63 -5.96
N GLU A 53 -24.62 19.51 -5.70
CA GLU A 53 -23.72 20.62 -5.36
C GLU A 53 -23.94 21.85 -6.26
N ALA A 54 -24.04 21.66 -7.59
CA ALA A 54 -24.22 22.74 -8.56
C ALA A 54 -25.59 23.46 -8.50
N GLY A 55 -26.59 22.90 -7.80
CA GLY A 55 -27.87 23.55 -7.52
C GLY A 55 -28.03 24.05 -6.08
N SER A 56 -26.98 23.94 -5.26
CA SER A 56 -27.02 24.26 -3.83
C SER A 56 -26.77 25.76 -3.52
N PRO A 57 -27.27 26.27 -2.39
CA PRO A 57 -28.09 25.58 -1.38
C PRO A 57 -29.55 25.40 -1.83
N TYR A 58 -30.13 24.24 -1.50
CA TYR A 58 -31.57 24.00 -1.62
C TYR A 58 -32.27 24.51 -0.36
N VAL A 59 -33.20 25.45 -0.51
CA VAL A 59 -33.81 26.17 0.61
C VAL A 59 -35.26 25.79 0.76
N ILE A 60 -35.64 25.26 1.93
CA ILE A 60 -37.03 25.01 2.33
C ILE A 60 -37.47 26.16 3.26
N PRO A 61 -38.35 27.09 2.82
CA PRO A 61 -38.71 28.26 3.62
C PRO A 61 -39.54 27.93 4.87
N ASP A 62 -39.60 28.89 5.80
CA ASP A 62 -40.41 28.84 7.02
C ASP A 62 -41.82 28.27 6.79
N GLY A 63 -42.17 27.21 7.53
CA GLY A 63 -43.48 26.54 7.46
C GLY A 63 -43.76 25.67 6.23
N PHE A 64 -42.84 25.55 5.25
CA PHE A 64 -43.01 24.65 4.11
C PHE A 64 -42.58 23.22 4.46
N ARG A 65 -43.37 22.23 4.02
CA ARG A 65 -42.98 20.81 4.11
C ARG A 65 -43.01 20.15 2.73
N ILE A 66 -41.84 19.75 2.26
CA ILE A 66 -41.63 19.18 0.93
C ILE A 66 -42.05 17.73 0.94
N ARG A 67 -43.01 17.37 0.08
CA ARG A 67 -43.49 15.99 0.01
C ARG A 67 -42.79 15.23 -1.11
N VAL A 68 -42.11 14.13 -0.78
CA VAL A 68 -41.72 13.12 -1.77
C VAL A 68 -42.91 12.17 -1.94
N ASN A 69 -43.52 12.14 -3.12
CA ASN A 69 -44.71 11.34 -3.37
C ASN A 69 -44.42 9.82 -3.31
N ALA A 70 -45.45 9.01 -3.08
CA ALA A 70 -45.32 7.56 -3.07
C ALA A 70 -44.89 7.02 -4.44
N GLY A 71 -43.90 6.13 -4.46
CA GLY A 71 -43.29 5.60 -5.69
C GLY A 71 -42.39 6.58 -6.45
N VAL A 72 -41.91 7.64 -5.79
CA VAL A 72 -40.95 8.62 -6.34
C VAL A 72 -39.68 8.64 -5.51
N ILE A 73 -38.53 8.78 -6.17
CA ILE A 73 -37.21 8.89 -5.53
C ILE A 73 -36.74 10.36 -5.52
N LEU A 74 -36.38 10.87 -4.35
CA LEU A 74 -35.52 12.05 -4.19
C LEU A 74 -34.12 11.56 -3.81
N THR A 75 -33.11 11.94 -4.60
CA THR A 75 -31.70 11.71 -4.28
C THR A 75 -31.02 13.04 -3.98
N ILE A 76 -30.36 13.16 -2.84
CA ILE A 76 -29.49 14.29 -2.50
C ILE A 76 -28.05 13.78 -2.69
N GLY A 77 -27.32 14.30 -3.67
CA GLY A 77 -25.97 13.83 -4.02
C GLY A 77 -24.85 14.57 -3.31
N ALA A 78 -23.63 14.06 -3.46
CA ALA A 78 -22.39 14.60 -2.92
C ALA A 78 -22.23 16.12 -3.12
N GLY A 79 -21.75 16.78 -2.06
CA GLY A 79 -21.58 18.24 -1.97
C GLY A 79 -22.88 19.04 -1.96
N ALA A 80 -24.06 18.42 -1.97
CA ALA A 80 -25.33 19.15 -1.91
C ALA A 80 -25.60 19.68 -0.49
N VAL A 81 -26.07 20.93 -0.41
CA VAL A 81 -26.42 21.59 0.85
C VAL A 81 -27.93 21.86 0.86
N VAL A 82 -28.62 21.39 1.90
CA VAL A 82 -30.04 21.66 2.16
C VAL A 82 -30.18 22.49 3.42
N LYS A 83 -30.91 23.60 3.32
CA LYS A 83 -31.21 24.52 4.42
C LYS A 83 -32.70 24.60 4.68
N ALA A 84 -33.09 24.49 5.94
CA ALA A 84 -34.49 24.39 6.33
C ALA A 84 -34.88 25.45 7.37
N GLY A 85 -35.95 26.21 7.06
CA GLY A 85 -36.50 27.26 7.92
C GLY A 85 -37.33 26.75 9.10
N SER A 86 -37.90 27.68 9.86
CA SER A 86 -38.65 27.43 11.08
C SER A 86 -39.97 26.69 10.83
N ASN A 87 -40.16 25.55 11.49
CA ASN A 87 -41.30 24.62 11.33
C ASN A 87 -41.43 24.04 9.90
N SER A 88 -40.30 23.89 9.21
CA SER A 88 -40.22 23.36 7.84
C SER A 88 -39.75 21.90 7.80
N GLY A 89 -39.46 21.35 6.60
CA GLY A 89 -38.79 20.04 6.47
C GLY A 89 -39.27 19.19 5.29
N ILE A 90 -39.03 17.88 5.37
CA ILE A 90 -39.37 16.91 4.31
C ILE A 90 -40.32 15.82 4.86
N ASN A 91 -41.38 15.51 4.11
CA ASN A 91 -42.29 14.40 4.36
C ASN A 91 -42.13 13.35 3.24
N VAL A 92 -41.49 12.23 3.54
CA VAL A 92 -41.20 11.16 2.58
C VAL A 92 -42.34 10.14 2.56
N ASN A 93 -42.99 9.96 1.42
CA ASN A 93 -43.91 8.84 1.14
C ASN A 93 -43.37 7.87 0.07
N GLY A 94 -42.32 8.25 -0.67
CA GLY A 94 -41.60 7.40 -1.62
C GLY A 94 -40.25 6.98 -1.06
N THR A 95 -39.17 7.23 -1.79
CA THR A 95 -37.79 7.03 -1.32
C THR A 95 -37.08 8.38 -1.24
N LEU A 96 -36.42 8.65 -0.12
CA LEU A 96 -35.34 9.63 -0.02
C LEU A 96 -34.04 8.84 0.15
N ASN A 97 -33.03 9.19 -0.67
CA ASN A 97 -31.64 8.78 -0.50
C ASN A 97 -30.77 10.02 -0.35
N VAL A 98 -29.79 9.97 0.54
CA VAL A 98 -28.71 10.96 0.65
C VAL A 98 -27.39 10.22 0.41
N LEU A 99 -26.65 10.62 -0.61
CA LEU A 99 -25.51 9.88 -1.16
C LEU A 99 -24.34 10.85 -1.34
N GLY A 100 -23.65 11.16 -0.24
CA GLY A 100 -22.40 11.91 -0.24
C GLY A 100 -21.19 11.08 -0.69
N THR A 101 -20.00 11.65 -0.59
CA THR A 101 -18.73 10.92 -0.57
C THR A 101 -17.84 11.47 0.54
N ALA A 102 -16.78 10.75 0.94
CA ALA A 102 -15.84 11.22 1.96
C ALA A 102 -15.17 12.57 1.61
N GLU A 103 -14.94 12.85 0.32
CA GLU A 103 -14.37 14.12 -0.16
C GLU A 103 -15.44 15.22 -0.29
N LYS A 104 -16.72 14.85 -0.39
CA LYS A 104 -17.86 15.76 -0.57
C LYS A 104 -19.11 15.26 0.17
N PRO A 105 -19.17 15.42 1.51
CA PRO A 105 -20.37 15.11 2.27
C PRO A 105 -21.61 15.87 1.77
N ALA A 106 -22.79 15.33 2.04
CA ALA A 106 -24.05 16.06 1.91
C ALA A 106 -24.40 16.74 3.25
N TYR A 107 -24.95 17.95 3.21
CA TYR A 107 -25.21 18.75 4.42
C TYR A 107 -26.69 19.08 4.55
N LEU A 108 -27.30 18.80 5.71
CA LEU A 108 -28.68 19.17 6.03
C LEU A 108 -28.73 19.94 7.35
N THR A 109 -29.16 21.21 7.30
CA THR A 109 -28.94 22.14 8.41
C THR A 109 -30.00 23.25 8.53
N SER A 110 -30.00 23.96 9.66
CA SER A 110 -30.83 25.16 9.88
C SER A 110 -30.57 26.24 8.82
N LEU A 111 -31.62 26.95 8.42
CA LEU A 111 -31.52 28.08 7.48
C LEU A 111 -30.51 29.16 7.92
N ARG A 112 -30.29 29.30 9.24
CA ARG A 112 -29.37 30.28 9.86
C ARG A 112 -27.92 29.83 9.96
N ASN A 113 -27.58 28.62 9.48
CA ASN A 113 -26.20 28.16 9.54
C ASN A 113 -25.38 28.76 8.38
N ASP A 114 -24.64 29.82 8.66
CA ASP A 114 -23.78 30.51 7.68
C ASP A 114 -22.54 29.71 7.25
N ALA A 115 -22.08 28.73 8.02
CA ALA A 115 -20.84 28.02 7.72
C ALA A 115 -20.93 27.22 6.39
N ASN A 116 -22.10 26.65 6.11
CA ASN A 116 -22.37 25.90 4.89
C ASN A 116 -23.09 26.82 3.89
N SER A 117 -22.45 27.16 2.77
CA SER A 117 -23.01 28.03 1.70
C SER A 117 -23.36 29.49 2.07
N GLY A 118 -23.03 30.00 3.27
CA GLY A 118 -23.17 31.42 3.64
C GLY A 118 -24.59 31.88 4.01
N ASP A 119 -24.71 33.16 4.40
CA ASP A 119 -25.98 33.85 4.74
C ASP A 119 -27.06 33.59 3.68
N THR A 120 -28.05 32.78 4.05
CA THR A 120 -29.13 32.32 3.16
C THR A 120 -30.50 32.88 3.57
N ASN A 121 -30.61 33.34 4.82
CA ASN A 121 -31.70 34.10 5.41
C ASN A 121 -31.65 35.59 5.03
N GLY A 122 -30.47 36.12 4.69
CA GLY A 122 -30.22 37.50 4.31
C GLY A 122 -30.15 38.47 5.50
N ASP A 123 -29.78 37.98 6.70
CA ASP A 123 -29.69 38.78 7.92
C ASP A 123 -28.26 38.98 8.49
N ALA A 124 -27.23 38.50 7.79
CA ALA A 124 -25.84 38.51 8.23
C ALA A 124 -25.66 37.87 9.61
N ASP A 125 -24.90 38.49 10.52
CA ASP A 125 -24.62 37.99 11.87
C ASP A 125 -25.73 38.26 12.90
N LEU A 126 -26.98 38.45 12.45
CA LEU A 126 -28.11 38.77 13.34
C LEU A 126 -28.78 37.55 13.98
N THR A 127 -28.63 36.36 13.41
CA THR A 127 -29.16 35.12 13.99
C THR A 127 -28.16 33.96 13.89
N GLU A 128 -28.04 33.19 14.98
CA GLU A 128 -27.21 31.97 15.04
C GLU A 128 -28.11 30.72 14.89
N PRO A 129 -27.60 29.61 14.32
CA PRO A 129 -28.32 28.34 14.25
C PRO A 129 -28.34 27.65 15.63
N SER A 130 -29.34 26.80 15.89
CA SER A 130 -29.53 26.18 17.21
C SER A 130 -30.01 24.74 17.13
N GLU A 131 -29.59 23.91 18.09
CA GLU A 131 -30.18 22.61 18.43
C GLU A 131 -31.72 22.63 18.58
N SER A 132 -32.30 23.80 18.85
CA SER A 132 -33.75 24.00 19.00
C SER A 132 -34.45 24.45 17.70
N ASP A 133 -33.74 24.52 16.56
CA ASP A 133 -34.34 24.94 15.30
C ASP A 133 -35.25 23.87 14.69
N ARG A 134 -36.45 24.29 14.33
CA ARG A 134 -37.56 23.37 14.08
C ARG A 134 -37.67 22.97 12.62
N TRP A 135 -36.68 22.25 12.10
CA TRP A 135 -36.83 21.50 10.86
C TRP A 135 -36.73 20.00 11.15
N ASN A 136 -37.26 19.17 10.25
CA ASN A 136 -37.35 17.72 10.49
C ASN A 136 -37.49 16.94 9.18
N ILE A 137 -37.15 15.64 9.17
CA ILE A 137 -37.53 14.71 8.10
C ILE A 137 -38.43 13.59 8.64
N ASN A 138 -39.65 13.47 8.10
CA ASN A 138 -40.58 12.39 8.42
C ASN A 138 -40.59 11.32 7.32
N PHE A 139 -40.21 10.09 7.63
CA PHE A 139 -40.33 8.91 6.77
C PHE A 139 -41.60 8.14 7.14
N ASN A 140 -42.60 8.17 6.27
CA ASN A 140 -43.96 7.73 6.57
C ASN A 140 -44.17 6.23 6.27
N PHE A 141 -45.23 5.65 6.83
CA PHE A 141 -45.56 4.22 6.66
C PHE A 141 -45.53 3.76 5.19
N GLY A 142 -44.69 2.78 4.88
CA GLY A 142 -44.51 2.23 3.54
C GLY A 142 -43.69 3.11 2.57
N SER A 143 -42.93 4.09 3.09
CA SER A 143 -41.79 4.68 2.38
C SER A 143 -40.56 3.75 2.43
N GLY A 144 -39.58 3.98 1.56
CA GLY A 144 -38.28 3.32 1.60
C GLY A 144 -38.17 2.03 0.77
N PRO A 145 -37.08 1.24 0.97
CA PRO A 145 -35.97 1.50 1.90
C PRO A 145 -35.20 2.78 1.58
N HIS A 146 -34.47 3.30 2.57
CA HIS A 146 -33.71 4.54 2.51
C HIS A 146 -32.21 4.30 2.68
N LYS A 147 -31.38 5.10 2.00
CA LYS A 147 -29.91 5.13 2.18
C LYS A 147 -29.45 6.54 2.55
N ILE A 148 -28.58 6.63 3.56
CA ILE A 148 -28.00 7.89 4.03
C ILE A 148 -26.49 7.67 4.21
N GLU A 149 -25.70 8.15 3.26
CA GLU A 149 -24.27 7.86 3.11
C GLU A 149 -23.48 9.18 3.12
N HIS A 150 -22.38 9.26 3.88
CA HIS A 150 -21.49 10.45 3.98
C HIS A 150 -22.26 11.78 4.17
N THR A 151 -22.97 11.92 5.29
CA THR A 151 -23.94 13.01 5.50
C THR A 151 -23.80 13.69 6.87
N ASP A 152 -23.78 15.02 6.89
CA ASP A 152 -23.81 15.86 8.10
C ASP A 152 -25.22 16.44 8.34
N PHE A 153 -25.81 16.12 9.50
CA PHE A 153 -27.04 16.74 10.02
C PHE A 153 -26.70 17.68 11.19
N SER A 154 -27.21 18.91 11.20
CA SER A 154 -26.91 19.86 12.28
C SER A 154 -27.98 20.89 12.60
N TYR A 155 -28.04 21.35 13.86
CA TYR A 155 -28.92 22.42 14.34
C TYR A 155 -30.41 22.12 14.08
N SER A 156 -30.91 21.07 14.72
CA SER A 156 -32.25 20.51 14.48
C SER A 156 -32.90 19.98 15.76
N TYR A 157 -34.20 20.23 15.92
CA TYR A 157 -34.98 19.81 17.09
C TYR A 157 -35.48 18.35 17.01
N ASP A 158 -36.03 17.92 15.88
CA ASP A 158 -36.53 16.54 15.65
C ASP A 158 -35.87 16.03 14.35
N THR A 159 -34.61 15.59 14.35
CA THR A 159 -33.84 15.52 13.09
C THR A 159 -34.45 14.54 12.08
N LEU A 160 -34.53 13.25 12.41
CA LEU A 160 -35.10 12.20 11.56
C LEU A 160 -36.15 11.38 12.34
N PHE A 161 -37.34 11.21 11.77
CA PHE A 161 -38.40 10.38 12.33
C PHE A 161 -38.92 9.32 11.35
N PHE A 162 -38.77 8.04 11.71
CA PHE A 162 -39.17 6.88 10.90
C PHE A 162 -40.42 6.21 11.48
N TYR A 163 -41.39 5.85 10.64
CA TYR A 163 -42.60 5.15 11.07
C TYR A 163 -43.06 4.06 10.10
N GLY A 164 -42.76 2.79 10.38
CA GLY A 164 -43.09 1.62 9.55
C GLY A 164 -42.41 1.65 8.18
N THR A 165 -41.08 1.73 8.20
CA THR A 165 -40.17 1.86 7.04
C THR A 165 -38.79 1.28 7.41
N SER A 166 -37.79 1.36 6.54
CA SER A 166 -36.41 0.97 6.86
C SER A 166 -35.37 1.91 6.26
N ALA A 167 -34.24 2.07 6.96
CA ALA A 167 -33.17 2.98 6.57
C ALA A 167 -31.78 2.48 6.99
N ASP A 168 -30.83 2.52 6.06
CA ASP A 168 -29.43 2.20 6.27
C ASP A 168 -28.59 3.48 6.25
N PHE A 169 -27.73 3.66 7.25
CA PHE A 169 -26.83 4.79 7.43
C PHE A 169 -25.37 4.34 7.40
N ASN A 170 -24.50 5.08 6.71
CA ASN A 170 -23.06 4.80 6.65
C ASN A 170 -22.24 6.10 6.61
N ASP A 171 -21.26 6.25 7.50
CA ASP A 171 -20.45 7.46 7.67
C ASP A 171 -21.30 8.74 7.84
N VAL A 172 -22.14 8.78 8.89
CA VAL A 172 -23.12 9.86 9.11
C VAL A 172 -22.86 10.58 10.43
N ARG A 173 -22.89 11.92 10.40
CA ARG A 173 -22.70 12.76 11.59
C ARG A 173 -23.99 13.52 11.94
N PHE A 174 -24.25 13.61 13.24
CA PHE A 174 -25.26 14.49 13.84
C PHE A 174 -24.55 15.39 14.85
N GLU A 175 -24.69 16.71 14.73
CA GLU A 175 -24.02 17.67 15.62
C GLU A 175 -24.94 18.81 16.04
N ASN A 176 -24.96 19.14 17.34
CA ASN A 176 -25.75 20.23 17.93
C ASN A 176 -27.24 20.08 17.61
N ILE A 177 -27.85 18.98 18.08
CA ILE A 177 -29.27 18.63 17.83
C ILE A 177 -30.00 18.41 19.15
N THR A 178 -31.34 18.48 19.15
CA THR A 178 -32.13 18.01 20.30
C THR A 178 -32.31 16.50 20.19
N ASP A 179 -33.22 16.02 19.34
CA ASP A 179 -33.41 14.60 19.08
C ASP A 179 -32.84 14.23 17.69
N ALA A 180 -32.04 13.16 17.57
CA ALA A 180 -31.39 12.76 16.31
C ALA A 180 -32.20 11.72 15.52
N ILE A 181 -32.34 10.49 16.03
CA ILE A 181 -33.04 9.40 15.32
C ILE A 181 -34.19 8.85 16.17
N GLY A 182 -35.43 9.18 15.79
CA GLY A 182 -36.63 8.56 16.34
C GLY A 182 -37.23 7.54 15.38
N ALA A 183 -37.57 6.34 15.84
CA ALA A 183 -38.13 5.29 15.02
C ALA A 183 -39.29 4.54 15.70
N GLY A 184 -40.40 4.33 15.00
CA GLY A 184 -41.57 3.65 15.55
C GLY A 184 -42.33 2.82 14.53
N GLY A 185 -43.43 2.21 14.97
CA GLY A 185 -44.31 1.43 14.10
C GLY A 185 -43.72 0.10 13.61
N ASN A 186 -42.65 -0.38 14.26
CA ASN A 186 -41.71 -1.39 13.74
C ASN A 186 -41.02 -0.90 12.45
N SER A 187 -40.07 0.04 12.62
CA SER A 187 -39.13 0.39 11.56
C SER A 187 -37.81 -0.36 11.79
N ASP A 188 -37.10 -0.68 10.71
CA ASP A 188 -35.81 -1.38 10.79
C ASP A 188 -34.67 -0.42 10.39
N ILE A 189 -33.70 -0.18 11.29
CA ILE A 189 -32.66 0.85 11.15
C ILE A 189 -31.27 0.22 11.28
N GLY A 190 -30.42 0.41 10.27
CA GLY A 190 -29.00 0.05 10.28
C GLY A 190 -28.12 1.29 10.39
N LEU A 191 -27.20 1.32 11.36
CA LEU A 191 -26.21 2.40 11.56
C LEU A 191 -24.79 1.81 11.51
N GLU A 192 -23.96 2.30 10.60
CA GLU A 192 -22.55 1.97 10.46
C GLU A 192 -21.73 3.28 10.47
N ASN A 193 -20.67 3.37 11.28
CA ASN A 193 -19.83 4.58 11.40
C ASN A 193 -20.64 5.87 11.67
N VAL A 194 -21.64 5.83 12.57
CA VAL A 194 -22.51 6.98 12.87
C VAL A 194 -22.05 7.70 14.14
N SER A 195 -21.85 9.01 14.06
CA SER A 195 -21.38 9.87 15.15
C SER A 195 -22.46 10.88 15.55
N ILE A 196 -23.02 10.77 16.76
CA ILE A 196 -24.02 11.69 17.30
C ILE A 196 -23.42 12.50 18.46
N GLN A 197 -23.27 13.82 18.32
CA GLN A 197 -22.52 14.66 19.26
C GLN A 197 -23.29 15.93 19.64
N ASN A 198 -23.12 16.40 20.89
CA ASN A 198 -23.82 17.56 21.46
C ASN A 198 -25.34 17.43 21.35
N VAL A 199 -25.92 16.58 22.21
CA VAL A 199 -27.33 16.16 22.16
C VAL A 199 -28.12 16.81 23.30
N ALA A 200 -29.18 17.55 22.98
CA ALA A 200 -30.07 18.16 23.98
C ALA A 200 -31.32 17.33 24.31
N GLY A 201 -31.51 16.19 23.65
CA GLY A 201 -32.64 15.28 23.78
C GLY A 201 -32.21 13.80 23.88
N ASP A 202 -32.95 12.90 23.22
CA ASP A 202 -32.58 11.49 23.05
C ASP A 202 -31.74 11.35 21.76
N GLY A 203 -30.60 10.65 21.82
CA GLY A 203 -29.77 10.41 20.63
C GLY A 203 -30.46 9.45 19.65
N ILE A 204 -30.88 8.28 20.14
CA ILE A 204 -31.66 7.30 19.40
C ILE A 204 -32.86 6.85 20.25
N TRP A 205 -34.06 6.79 19.67
CA TRP A 205 -35.20 6.13 20.34
C TRP A 205 -36.02 5.23 19.41
N GLY A 206 -36.48 4.09 19.93
CA GLY A 206 -37.13 3.02 19.15
C GLY A 206 -38.38 2.40 19.79
N ASP A 207 -39.51 2.36 19.07
CA ASP A 207 -40.78 1.73 19.49
C ASP A 207 -41.16 0.55 18.57
N GLY A 208 -40.72 -0.66 18.96
CA GLY A 208 -40.71 -1.86 18.13
C GLY A 208 -39.62 -1.86 17.03
N GLY A 209 -39.59 -2.89 16.18
CA GLY A 209 -38.65 -2.99 15.05
C GLY A 209 -37.28 -3.59 15.37
N VAL A 210 -36.32 -3.46 14.44
CA VAL A 210 -34.94 -3.95 14.54
C VAL A 210 -33.95 -2.81 14.39
N PHE A 211 -32.95 -2.75 15.26
CA PHE A 211 -31.83 -1.82 15.21
C PHE A 211 -30.52 -2.60 15.14
N VAL A 212 -29.68 -2.29 14.17
CA VAL A 212 -28.30 -2.79 14.06
C VAL A 212 -27.39 -1.56 14.07
N ILE A 213 -26.46 -1.50 15.03
CA ILE A 213 -25.61 -0.33 15.27
C ILE A 213 -24.18 -0.83 15.45
N ALA A 214 -23.32 -0.51 14.49
CA ALA A 214 -21.92 -0.91 14.45
C ALA A 214 -20.99 0.31 14.35
N ASN A 215 -19.82 0.24 14.99
CA ASN A 215 -18.73 1.23 14.87
C ASN A 215 -19.17 2.69 15.09
N SER A 216 -20.15 2.91 15.97
CA SER A 216 -20.89 4.17 16.10
C SER A 216 -20.78 4.77 17.51
N GLU A 217 -20.89 6.08 17.64
CA GLU A 217 -20.80 6.78 18.93
C GLU A 217 -21.94 7.79 19.21
N ILE A 218 -22.30 7.94 20.50
CA ILE A 218 -23.13 9.03 21.02
C ILE A 218 -22.38 9.77 22.12
N ARG A 219 -22.27 11.10 22.02
CA ARG A 219 -21.55 11.95 22.98
C ARG A 219 -22.36 13.15 23.47
N ASP A 220 -22.04 13.57 24.70
CA ASP A 220 -22.45 14.84 25.29
C ASP A 220 -23.99 15.02 25.28
N VAL A 221 -24.69 14.11 25.96
CA VAL A 221 -26.16 14.07 26.08
C VAL A 221 -26.58 14.85 27.32
N THR A 222 -27.15 16.04 27.15
CA THR A 222 -27.20 17.07 28.22
C THR A 222 -28.51 17.18 28.99
N ALA A 223 -29.63 16.72 28.44
CA ALA A 223 -30.91 16.68 29.16
C ALA A 223 -31.04 15.44 30.08
N GLY A 224 -32.11 15.40 30.89
CA GLY A 224 -32.54 14.18 31.61
C GLY A 224 -33.25 13.23 30.65
N ARG A 225 -32.47 12.68 29.72
CA ARG A 225 -32.85 11.90 28.53
C ARG A 225 -31.83 10.77 28.35
N ASP A 226 -32.20 9.72 27.64
CA ASP A 226 -31.31 8.59 27.43
C ASP A 226 -30.50 8.81 26.14
N ALA A 227 -29.24 8.38 26.12
CA ALA A 227 -28.46 8.43 24.88
C ALA A 227 -29.08 7.51 23.81
N ALA A 228 -29.52 6.31 24.21
CA ALA A 228 -30.32 5.41 23.40
C ALA A 228 -31.43 4.75 24.23
N SER A 229 -32.70 4.86 23.81
CA SER A 229 -33.86 4.29 24.50
C SER A 229 -34.76 3.41 23.61
N PHE A 230 -35.07 2.19 24.07
CA PHE A 230 -35.82 1.21 23.25
C PHE A 230 -37.00 0.60 24.00
N TYR A 231 -38.12 0.47 23.29
CA TYR A 231 -39.43 0.18 23.84
C TYR A 231 -40.13 -0.99 23.12
N ARG A 232 -41.02 -1.68 23.84
CA ARG A 232 -42.10 -2.55 23.29
C ARG A 232 -41.66 -3.61 22.27
N GLY A 233 -40.68 -4.42 22.63
CA GLY A 233 -40.24 -5.57 21.84
C GLY A 233 -39.31 -5.24 20.68
N ALA A 234 -38.79 -4.00 20.61
CA ALA A 234 -37.65 -3.66 19.76
C ALA A 234 -36.48 -4.63 20.01
N LYS A 235 -35.77 -4.96 18.92
CA LYS A 235 -34.55 -5.80 18.94
C LYS A 235 -33.35 -4.95 18.57
N ILE A 236 -32.29 -5.04 19.34
CA ILE A 236 -31.11 -4.18 19.18
C ILE A 236 -29.87 -5.05 19.13
N PHE A 237 -29.01 -4.79 18.16
CA PHE A 237 -27.68 -5.38 18.02
C PHE A 237 -26.67 -4.23 18.01
N LEU A 238 -25.81 -4.19 19.03
CA LEU A 238 -24.75 -3.19 19.20
C LEU A 238 -23.40 -3.90 19.06
N ASP A 239 -22.51 -3.40 18.22
CA ASP A 239 -21.13 -3.89 18.12
C ASP A 239 -20.15 -2.73 17.98
N ASN A 240 -19.10 -2.69 18.79
CA ASN A 240 -18.19 -1.53 18.89
C ASN A 240 -18.96 -0.19 19.03
N PHE A 241 -19.98 -0.16 19.88
CA PHE A 241 -20.82 1.01 20.13
C PHE A 241 -20.32 1.78 21.35
N LEU A 242 -20.13 3.09 21.21
CA LEU A 242 -19.65 3.98 22.28
C LEU A 242 -20.74 4.96 22.74
N VAL A 243 -20.93 5.09 24.04
CA VAL A 243 -21.68 6.21 24.64
C VAL A 243 -20.83 6.85 25.73
N ASP A 244 -20.64 8.16 25.69
CA ASP A 244 -19.78 8.91 26.61
C ASP A 244 -20.36 10.30 26.94
N GLY A 245 -20.38 10.68 28.21
CA GLY A 245 -20.86 12.00 28.65
C GLY A 245 -22.40 12.10 28.69
N VAL A 246 -23.03 11.32 29.56
CA VAL A 246 -24.51 11.27 29.69
C VAL A 246 -25.01 12.09 30.88
N GLY A 247 -26.11 12.81 30.67
CA GLY A 247 -26.80 13.62 31.66
C GLY A 247 -27.54 12.81 32.71
N PHE A 248 -28.79 13.17 32.98
CA PHE A 248 -29.63 12.56 34.02
C PHE A 248 -30.51 11.39 33.53
N GLY A 249 -30.20 10.81 32.37
CA GLY A 249 -30.78 9.55 31.90
C GLY A 249 -29.74 8.44 31.78
N ALA A 250 -30.07 7.39 31.03
CA ALA A 250 -29.21 6.22 30.83
C ALA A 250 -28.39 6.29 29.54
N ALA A 251 -27.24 5.61 29.50
CA ALA A 251 -26.52 5.40 28.24
C ALA A 251 -27.24 4.40 27.32
N LEU A 252 -27.91 3.39 27.89
CA LEU A 252 -28.83 2.49 27.18
C LEU A 252 -30.05 2.12 28.06
N GLY A 253 -31.22 2.64 27.72
CA GLY A 253 -32.50 2.34 28.38
C GLY A 253 -33.33 1.30 27.63
N LEU A 254 -33.62 0.15 28.24
CA LEU A 254 -34.44 -0.92 27.66
C LEU A 254 -35.75 -1.10 28.43
N TYR A 255 -36.88 -0.81 27.77
CA TYR A 255 -38.22 -0.73 28.36
C TYR A 255 -39.19 -1.75 27.70
N GLY A 256 -39.07 -3.01 28.12
CA GLY A 256 -39.66 -4.17 27.44
C GLY A 256 -39.01 -4.48 26.10
N ALA A 257 -37.70 -4.25 25.95
CA ALA A 257 -36.93 -4.41 24.70
C ALA A 257 -35.75 -5.40 24.87
N HIS A 258 -35.16 -5.85 23.75
CA HIS A 258 -34.21 -6.97 23.73
C HIS A 258 -32.92 -6.61 22.98
N ALA A 259 -31.80 -6.51 23.70
CA ALA A 259 -30.50 -6.13 23.14
C ALA A 259 -29.48 -7.29 23.14
N THR A 260 -28.53 -7.21 22.21
CA THR A 260 -27.21 -7.85 22.26
C THR A 260 -26.18 -6.75 22.07
N ALA A 261 -25.12 -6.74 22.90
CA ALA A 261 -24.06 -5.75 22.86
C ALA A 261 -22.69 -6.43 22.99
N THR A 262 -21.83 -6.23 22.00
CA THR A 262 -20.45 -6.74 21.93
C THR A 262 -19.46 -5.59 21.71
N ALA A 263 -18.22 -5.73 22.19
CA ALA A 263 -17.15 -4.75 22.03
C ALA A 263 -17.51 -3.30 22.44
N SER A 264 -18.56 -3.10 23.25
CA SER A 264 -19.23 -1.81 23.44
C SER A 264 -18.78 -1.13 24.72
N ARG A 265 -18.76 0.21 24.73
CA ARG A 265 -18.33 1.01 25.87
C ARG A 265 -19.37 2.06 26.23
N PHE A 266 -19.80 2.04 27.48
CA PHE A 266 -20.67 3.04 28.08
C PHE A 266 -19.87 3.74 29.17
N ALA A 267 -19.79 5.07 29.15
CA ALA A 267 -18.93 5.84 30.03
C ALA A 267 -19.57 7.16 30.52
N SER A 268 -19.09 7.66 31.65
CA SER A 268 -19.20 9.06 32.07
C SER A 268 -20.65 9.61 32.17
N GLY A 269 -21.51 9.00 32.98
CA GLY A 269 -22.91 9.45 33.15
C GLY A 269 -23.34 9.82 34.57
N MET A 270 -24.39 10.62 34.76
CA MET A 270 -24.89 10.96 36.11
C MET A 270 -25.88 9.95 36.71
N ASP A 271 -26.57 9.13 35.91
CA ASP A 271 -27.53 8.12 36.38
C ASP A 271 -27.09 6.67 36.09
N SER A 272 -27.61 6.05 35.02
CA SER A 272 -27.40 4.64 34.68
C SER A 272 -26.49 4.47 33.45
N GLY A 273 -25.63 3.45 33.43
CA GLY A 273 -25.01 2.97 32.19
C GLY A 273 -26.04 2.24 31.35
N VAL A 274 -26.32 0.98 31.67
CA VAL A 274 -27.35 0.18 31.02
C VAL A 274 -28.48 -0.11 32.02
N GLU A 275 -29.73 0.20 31.66
CA GLU A 275 -30.89 -0.10 32.50
C GLU A 275 -32.01 -0.88 31.79
N LEU A 276 -32.62 -1.81 32.52
CA LEU A 276 -33.57 -2.79 32.01
C LEU A 276 -34.85 -2.82 32.85
N TYR A 277 -35.87 -2.10 32.39
CA TYR A 277 -37.18 -2.03 33.02
C TYR A 277 -38.24 -2.84 32.28
N ARG A 278 -39.15 -3.43 33.05
CA ARG A 278 -40.32 -4.15 32.54
C ARG A 278 -41.40 -3.21 31.97
N ASP A 279 -41.91 -3.50 30.77
CA ASP A 279 -43.17 -2.95 30.28
C ASP A 279 -44.37 -3.86 30.66
N PHE A 280 -45.52 -3.25 30.95
CA PHE A 280 -46.74 -3.97 31.40
C PHE A 280 -47.40 -4.84 30.31
N SER A 281 -47.18 -4.52 29.03
CA SER A 281 -47.80 -5.20 27.88
C SER A 281 -46.82 -6.12 27.16
N PHE A 282 -45.53 -5.77 27.12
CA PHE A 282 -44.49 -6.50 26.37
C PHE A 282 -43.58 -7.37 27.25
N GLY A 283 -43.53 -7.14 28.57
CA GLY A 283 -42.79 -7.98 29.52
C GLY A 283 -41.47 -7.37 29.97
N GLY A 284 -40.58 -8.21 30.51
CA GLY A 284 -39.25 -7.80 30.98
C GLY A 284 -38.29 -7.62 29.81
N SER A 285 -37.43 -6.61 29.88
CA SER A 285 -36.32 -6.44 28.93
C SER A 285 -35.29 -7.56 29.05
N SER A 286 -34.43 -7.70 28.04
CA SER A 286 -33.25 -8.56 28.14
C SER A 286 -32.02 -7.96 27.45
N ILE A 287 -30.84 -8.18 28.02
CA ILE A 287 -29.56 -7.95 27.33
C ILE A 287 -28.67 -9.19 27.41
N TYR A 288 -27.95 -9.46 26.32
CA TYR A 288 -26.67 -10.16 26.35
C TYR A 288 -25.57 -9.11 26.15
N LEU A 289 -24.64 -9.00 27.09
CA LEU A 289 -23.56 -8.02 27.09
C LEU A 289 -22.23 -8.78 27.19
N ALA A 290 -21.33 -8.58 26.24
CA ALA A 290 -20.08 -9.32 26.18
C ALA A 290 -18.91 -8.44 25.72
N ASP A 291 -17.70 -8.73 26.24
CA ASP A 291 -16.45 -8.11 25.77
C ASP A 291 -16.50 -6.57 25.79
N SER A 292 -17.16 -6.02 26.81
CA SER A 292 -17.66 -4.62 26.86
C SER A 292 -17.20 -3.90 28.14
N THR A 293 -17.45 -2.60 28.25
CA THR A 293 -17.16 -1.79 29.46
C THR A 293 -18.35 -0.89 29.83
N ILE A 294 -18.68 -0.82 31.13
CA ILE A 294 -19.58 0.19 31.72
C ILE A 294 -18.87 0.88 32.89
N GLU A 295 -18.62 2.18 32.77
CA GLU A 295 -17.76 2.90 33.70
C GLU A 295 -18.20 4.32 34.08
N ASP A 296 -17.79 4.72 35.29
CA ASP A 296 -17.91 6.08 35.83
C ASP A 296 -19.35 6.65 35.85
N PHE A 297 -20.38 5.79 35.96
CA PHE A 297 -21.76 6.22 36.16
C PHE A 297 -22.09 6.55 37.61
N GLY A 298 -22.57 7.77 37.86
CA GLY A 298 -22.83 8.33 39.19
C GLY A 298 -23.82 7.55 40.06
N ARG A 299 -24.61 6.63 39.50
CA ARG A 299 -25.55 5.79 40.25
C ARG A 299 -25.41 4.30 39.95
N PHE A 300 -25.56 3.83 38.71
CA PHE A 300 -25.50 2.39 38.39
C PHE A 300 -24.71 2.13 37.09
N GLY A 301 -23.83 1.13 37.08
CA GLY A 301 -23.31 0.57 35.83
C GLY A 301 -24.43 -0.19 35.11
N LEU A 302 -24.79 -1.36 35.64
CA LEU A 302 -25.93 -2.17 35.17
C LEU A 302 -27.10 -2.15 36.16
N ALA A 303 -28.32 -1.85 35.69
CA ALA A 303 -29.52 -1.78 36.51
C ALA A 303 -30.66 -2.67 35.96
N VAL A 304 -31.02 -3.75 36.66
CA VAL A 304 -31.99 -4.76 36.18
C VAL A 304 -33.23 -4.82 37.09
N PHE A 305 -34.39 -4.42 36.58
CA PHE A 305 -35.65 -4.32 37.35
C PHE A 305 -36.80 -5.13 36.74
N GLY A 306 -36.97 -6.38 37.20
CA GLY A 306 -37.98 -7.30 36.66
C GLY A 306 -37.71 -7.81 35.23
N SER A 307 -36.43 -7.78 34.85
CA SER A 307 -35.87 -8.04 33.52
C SER A 307 -34.73 -9.08 33.59
N SER A 308 -34.06 -9.39 32.49
CA SER A 308 -32.97 -10.37 32.43
C SER A 308 -31.67 -9.81 31.88
N ALA A 309 -30.52 -10.31 32.34
CA ALA A 309 -29.21 -9.94 31.78
C ALA A 309 -28.23 -11.13 31.84
N LEU A 310 -27.57 -11.45 30.73
CA LEU A 310 -26.38 -12.28 30.70
C LEU A 310 -25.20 -11.38 30.39
N VAL A 311 -24.18 -11.38 31.25
CA VAL A 311 -22.97 -10.56 31.10
C VAL A 311 -21.75 -11.46 31.16
N GLU A 312 -20.89 -11.37 30.15
CA GLU A 312 -19.64 -12.11 30.08
C GLU A 312 -18.49 -11.14 29.76
N ARG A 313 -17.25 -11.42 30.22
CA ARG A 313 -16.03 -10.69 29.79
C ARG A 313 -16.16 -9.15 29.78
N THR A 314 -16.87 -8.59 30.77
CA THR A 314 -17.23 -7.17 30.80
C THR A 314 -16.59 -6.46 31.99
N THR A 315 -16.14 -5.22 31.81
CA THR A 315 -15.61 -4.38 32.89
C THR A 315 -16.70 -3.47 33.47
N LEU A 316 -16.93 -3.54 34.78
CA LEU A 316 -17.89 -2.73 35.54
C LEU A 316 -17.14 -1.94 36.63
N ARG A 317 -16.69 -0.72 36.32
CA ARG A 317 -15.77 0.03 37.21
C ARG A 317 -16.16 1.49 37.49
N GLY A 318 -15.78 2.02 38.64
CA GLY A 318 -15.97 3.45 38.98
C GLY A 318 -17.43 3.90 39.19
N ASN A 319 -18.41 3.02 39.00
CA ASN A 319 -19.82 3.36 39.08
C ASN A 319 -20.29 3.52 40.54
N GLY A 320 -21.46 4.13 40.76
CA GLY A 320 -22.11 4.14 42.08
C GLY A 320 -22.33 2.72 42.62
N TYR A 321 -22.92 1.85 41.79
CA TYR A 321 -22.98 0.40 41.99
C TYR A 321 -22.54 -0.25 40.67
N GLY A 322 -21.68 -1.27 40.69
CA GLY A 322 -21.26 -1.98 39.47
C GLY A 322 -22.47 -2.62 38.76
N ALA A 323 -23.21 -3.44 39.51
CA ALA A 323 -24.52 -3.95 39.12
C ALA A 323 -25.56 -3.85 40.25
N ARG A 324 -26.82 -3.62 39.88
CA ARG A 324 -27.97 -3.61 40.77
C ARG A 324 -29.14 -4.42 40.20
N VAL A 325 -29.69 -5.31 41.01
CA VAL A 325 -30.83 -6.18 40.64
C VAL A 325 -32.01 -5.97 41.58
N GLY A 326 -33.23 -5.88 41.02
CA GLY A 326 -34.46 -5.68 41.78
C GLY A 326 -35.71 -6.30 41.14
N SER A 327 -36.75 -6.51 41.95
CA SER A 327 -37.99 -7.19 41.54
C SER A 327 -39.18 -6.24 41.47
N THR A 328 -39.94 -6.29 40.38
CA THR A 328 -41.32 -5.79 40.34
C THR A 328 -42.29 -6.85 40.89
N PHE A 329 -43.41 -6.44 41.51
CA PHE A 329 -44.29 -7.25 42.40
C PHE A 329 -44.73 -8.67 41.95
N GLU A 330 -44.58 -9.07 40.69
CA GLU A 330 -45.06 -10.35 40.15
C GLU A 330 -43.97 -11.21 39.48
N PHE A 331 -42.74 -10.70 39.28
CA PHE A 331 -41.70 -11.38 38.49
C PHE A 331 -40.31 -11.27 39.11
N GLN A 332 -39.57 -12.38 39.10
CA GLN A 332 -38.15 -12.44 39.48
C GLN A 332 -37.28 -12.16 38.25
N PRO A 333 -36.20 -11.38 38.39
CA PRO A 333 -35.21 -11.19 37.33
C PRO A 333 -34.36 -12.45 37.13
N ASN A 334 -33.79 -12.61 35.94
CA ASN A 334 -32.81 -13.66 35.64
C ASN A 334 -31.49 -13.02 35.22
N VAL A 335 -30.52 -12.96 36.14
CA VAL A 335 -29.23 -12.30 35.92
C VAL A 335 -28.10 -13.28 36.21
N SER A 336 -27.11 -13.29 35.31
CA SER A 336 -25.81 -13.94 35.50
C SER A 336 -24.70 -13.05 34.96
N VAL A 337 -23.59 -12.96 35.70
CA VAL A 337 -22.38 -12.25 35.32
C VAL A 337 -21.18 -13.17 35.55
N ASP A 338 -20.36 -13.43 34.53
CA ASP A 338 -19.16 -14.26 34.67
C ASP A 338 -17.96 -13.76 33.84
N ASN A 339 -16.77 -14.27 34.19
CA ASN A 339 -15.47 -13.96 33.59
C ASN A 339 -15.20 -12.45 33.41
N SER A 340 -15.78 -11.63 34.29
CA SER A 340 -15.87 -10.17 34.21
C SER A 340 -15.05 -9.51 35.33
N SER A 341 -14.78 -8.21 35.18
CA SER A 341 -14.00 -7.41 36.15
C SER A 341 -14.86 -6.33 36.78
N ILE A 342 -15.05 -6.39 38.10
CA ILE A 342 -15.99 -5.54 38.86
C ILE A 342 -15.24 -4.85 40.00
N PHE A 343 -14.78 -3.61 39.80
CA PHE A 343 -13.87 -2.96 40.76
C PHE A 343 -14.01 -1.44 40.88
N GLY A 344 -13.74 -0.92 42.08
CA GLY A 344 -13.70 0.51 42.34
C GLY A 344 -15.07 1.19 42.33
N ASN A 345 -16.16 0.42 42.46
CA ASN A 345 -17.51 0.96 42.51
C ASN A 345 -17.81 1.50 43.93
N LEU A 346 -18.52 2.62 44.02
CA LEU A 346 -18.58 3.45 45.24
C LEU A 346 -19.35 2.84 46.42
N PHE A 347 -20.39 2.05 46.15
CA PHE A 347 -21.27 1.47 47.18
C PHE A 347 -21.20 -0.07 47.23
N TYR A 348 -21.38 -0.71 46.08
CA TYR A 348 -21.34 -2.17 45.91
C TYR A 348 -20.83 -2.51 44.51
N GLY A 349 -20.02 -3.57 44.39
CA GLY A 349 -19.78 -4.20 43.10
C GLY A 349 -21.06 -4.86 42.58
N PHE A 350 -21.79 -5.54 43.48
CA PHE A 350 -23.08 -6.16 43.15
C PHE A 350 -24.10 -6.04 44.29
N PHE A 351 -25.26 -5.43 44.01
CA PHE A 351 -26.36 -5.28 44.96
C PHE A 351 -27.67 -5.91 44.46
N ASN A 352 -28.03 -7.06 45.04
CA ASN A 352 -29.29 -7.75 44.78
C ASN A 352 -30.32 -7.43 45.88
N SER A 353 -31.40 -6.73 45.51
CA SER A 353 -32.50 -6.42 46.43
C SER A 353 -33.68 -7.41 46.35
N THR A 354 -33.47 -8.59 45.76
CA THR A 354 -34.50 -9.63 45.59
C THR A 354 -34.27 -10.81 46.55
N THR A 355 -35.17 -11.79 46.50
CA THR A 355 -35.07 -13.06 47.26
C THR A 355 -34.51 -14.22 46.43
N THR A 356 -34.16 -13.99 45.16
CA THR A 356 -33.60 -15.01 44.26
C THR A 356 -32.09 -14.80 44.19
N VAL A 357 -31.31 -15.89 44.27
CA VAL A 357 -29.85 -15.81 44.14
C VAL A 357 -29.49 -15.48 42.68
N VAL A 358 -28.61 -14.48 42.51
CA VAL A 358 -28.02 -14.09 41.23
C VAL A 358 -26.65 -14.77 41.10
N ASP A 359 -26.34 -15.29 39.91
CA ASP A 359 -25.04 -15.91 39.64
C ASP A 359 -24.01 -14.83 39.29
N ALA A 360 -22.93 -14.73 40.07
CA ALA A 360 -21.84 -13.76 39.90
C ALA A 360 -20.48 -14.44 40.13
N ARG A 361 -20.37 -15.73 39.81
CA ARG A 361 -19.17 -16.55 39.99
C ARG A 361 -18.13 -16.27 38.91
N ALA A 362 -16.88 -16.70 39.13
CA ALA A 362 -15.78 -16.54 38.17
C ALA A 362 -15.50 -15.08 37.73
N ASN A 363 -15.77 -14.09 38.60
CA ASN A 363 -15.43 -12.68 38.37
C ASN A 363 -14.23 -12.23 39.22
N PHE A 364 -13.51 -11.22 38.77
CA PHE A 364 -12.57 -10.46 39.59
C PHE A 364 -13.28 -9.28 40.25
N TRP A 365 -12.91 -8.98 41.49
CA TRP A 365 -13.61 -8.00 42.35
C TRP A 365 -12.73 -6.83 42.80
N GLY A 366 -11.62 -6.57 42.09
CA GLY A 366 -10.66 -5.52 42.43
C GLY A 366 -9.51 -5.94 43.36
N ASP A 367 -9.63 -7.07 44.06
CA ASP A 367 -8.55 -7.65 44.88
C ASP A 367 -8.56 -9.18 44.86
N ALA A 368 -7.38 -9.79 44.98
CA ALA A 368 -7.20 -11.25 44.95
C ALA A 368 -7.91 -12.02 46.09
N THR A 369 -8.24 -11.34 47.19
CA THR A 369 -9.03 -11.88 48.32
C THR A 369 -10.54 -11.93 48.04
N GLY A 370 -10.99 -11.45 46.88
CA GLY A 370 -12.39 -11.44 46.48
C GLY A 370 -13.19 -10.30 47.12
N PRO A 371 -14.52 -10.27 46.86
CA PRO A 371 -15.37 -9.17 47.28
C PRO A 371 -15.62 -9.22 48.79
N PHE A 372 -15.79 -8.05 49.40
CA PHE A 372 -16.19 -7.99 50.81
C PHE A 372 -17.66 -8.44 50.97
N HIS A 373 -17.90 -9.36 51.90
CA HIS A 373 -19.26 -9.70 52.35
C HIS A 373 -19.26 -10.03 53.84
N PRO A 374 -20.05 -9.35 54.71
CA PRO A 374 -19.89 -9.37 56.16
C PRO A 374 -20.07 -10.75 56.83
N ALA A 375 -20.87 -11.65 56.25
CA ALA A 375 -21.01 -13.03 56.72
C ALA A 375 -20.18 -14.09 55.96
N LEU A 376 -20.05 -13.96 54.63
CA LEU A 376 -19.52 -15.00 53.73
C LEU A 376 -18.05 -14.81 53.37
N ASN A 377 -17.58 -13.57 53.19
CA ASN A 377 -16.18 -13.22 52.99
C ASN A 377 -15.79 -11.95 53.76
N PRO A 378 -15.73 -11.99 55.11
CA PRO A 378 -15.44 -10.83 55.95
C PRO A 378 -13.95 -10.40 55.91
N ALA A 379 -13.14 -11.00 55.03
CA ALA A 379 -11.71 -10.70 54.85
C ALA A 379 -11.35 -10.35 53.38
N GLY A 380 -12.35 -10.27 52.49
CA GLY A 380 -12.18 -9.74 51.14
C GLY A 380 -11.94 -8.23 51.18
N PHE A 381 -11.05 -7.74 50.33
CA PHE A 381 -10.75 -6.32 50.13
C PHE A 381 -11.32 -5.75 48.82
N GLY A 382 -11.90 -6.59 47.96
CA GLY A 382 -12.61 -6.18 46.76
C GLY A 382 -13.99 -5.56 47.05
N ASP A 383 -14.62 -5.05 45.99
CA ASP A 383 -15.91 -4.35 46.04
C ASP A 383 -16.98 -5.11 46.84
N GLU A 384 -17.82 -4.41 47.62
CA GLU A 384 -18.83 -5.06 48.49
C GLU A 384 -19.93 -5.75 47.66
N VAL A 385 -20.38 -6.92 48.13
CA VAL A 385 -21.51 -7.66 47.56
C VAL A 385 -22.58 -7.96 48.62
N SER A 386 -23.85 -7.88 48.22
CA SER A 386 -24.99 -8.09 49.13
C SER A 386 -25.31 -9.56 49.37
N ASP A 387 -26.21 -9.82 50.33
CA ASP A 387 -26.96 -11.08 50.40
C ASP A 387 -27.58 -11.42 49.02
N ASN A 388 -27.80 -12.72 48.77
CA ASN A 388 -28.37 -13.28 47.54
C ASN A 388 -27.55 -13.03 46.25
N VAL A 389 -26.26 -12.76 46.36
CA VAL A 389 -25.30 -12.85 45.23
C VAL A 389 -24.43 -14.09 45.45
N ASP A 390 -24.35 -15.00 44.48
CA ASP A 390 -23.37 -16.09 44.51
C ASP A 390 -22.09 -15.62 43.81
N PHE A 391 -21.13 -15.19 44.62
CA PHE A 391 -19.80 -14.74 44.19
C PHE A 391 -18.71 -15.81 44.40
N SER A 392 -19.10 -17.08 44.56
CA SER A 392 -18.14 -18.18 44.74
C SER A 392 -17.23 -18.37 43.51
N ASP A 393 -16.12 -19.09 43.70
CA ASP A 393 -15.10 -19.32 42.67
C ASP A 393 -14.61 -18.02 41.99
N TRP A 394 -14.44 -16.94 42.78
CA TRP A 394 -13.92 -15.65 42.30
C TRP A 394 -12.47 -15.76 41.82
N LEU A 395 -12.09 -14.86 40.91
CA LEU A 395 -10.75 -14.81 40.33
C LEU A 395 -9.78 -14.04 41.23
N SER A 396 -8.54 -14.52 41.31
CA SER A 396 -7.46 -13.89 42.09
C SER A 396 -6.73 -12.76 41.35
N SER A 397 -7.08 -12.54 40.09
CA SER A 397 -6.49 -11.57 39.17
C SER A 397 -7.55 -11.17 38.16
N ASP A 398 -7.41 -9.98 37.58
CA ASP A 398 -8.34 -9.46 36.58
C ASP A 398 -8.27 -10.29 35.27
N PRO A 399 -9.39 -10.87 34.78
CA PRO A 399 -9.43 -11.56 33.49
C PRO A 399 -9.43 -10.61 32.28
N LEU A 400 -9.62 -9.31 32.50
CA LEU A 400 -9.76 -8.24 31.50
C LEU A 400 -8.76 -7.10 31.71
N ALA A 401 -7.78 -7.25 32.61
CA ALA A 401 -6.65 -6.33 32.63
C ALA A 401 -5.99 -6.31 31.26
N GLU A 402 -5.61 -5.12 30.79
CA GLU A 402 -4.81 -4.98 29.57
C GLU A 402 -3.63 -5.96 29.64
N VAL A 403 -3.53 -6.80 28.61
CA VAL A 403 -2.54 -7.88 28.55
C VAL A 403 -1.17 -7.28 28.84
N LEU A 404 -0.45 -7.87 29.80
CA LEU A 404 0.93 -7.46 30.08
C LEU A 404 1.72 -7.62 28.78
N CYS A 405 2.12 -6.50 28.20
CA CYS A 405 2.88 -6.48 26.96
C CYS A 405 4.20 -7.23 27.19
N CYS A 406 4.64 -8.14 26.31
CA CYS A 406 4.07 -8.49 25.01
C CYS A 406 4.29 -9.95 24.59
N SER A 407 3.52 -10.37 23.59
CA SER A 407 3.70 -11.65 22.90
C SER A 407 5.12 -11.78 22.31
N SER A 408 5.79 -12.91 22.56
CA SER A 408 7.04 -13.27 21.88
C SER A 408 6.88 -13.20 20.35
N VAL A 409 7.95 -12.86 19.64
CA VAL A 409 7.90 -12.60 18.19
C VAL A 409 8.61 -13.70 17.40
N ALA A 410 7.98 -14.19 16.32
CA ALA A 410 8.64 -15.00 15.31
C ALA A 410 8.70 -14.23 13.97
N PHE A 411 9.84 -14.29 13.29
CA PHE A 411 10.05 -13.61 12.00
C PHE A 411 10.30 -14.62 10.87
N ILE A 412 9.52 -14.53 9.79
CA ILE A 412 9.70 -15.34 8.57
C ILE A 412 10.26 -14.45 7.44
N PRO A 413 11.47 -14.72 6.94
CA PRO A 413 12.14 -13.88 5.94
C PRO A 413 11.55 -14.03 4.53
N GLY A 414 11.98 -13.15 3.62
CA GLY A 414 11.64 -13.24 2.19
C GLY A 414 12.33 -14.38 1.44
N LEU A 415 12.00 -14.48 0.15
CA LEU A 415 12.75 -15.29 -0.81
C LEU A 415 14.22 -14.88 -0.78
N GLU A 416 15.16 -15.81 -0.95
CA GLU A 416 16.61 -15.55 -0.96
C GLU A 416 17.20 -14.91 0.33
N ALA A 417 16.39 -14.62 1.34
CA ALA A 417 16.81 -13.94 2.57
C ALA A 417 17.07 -14.91 3.75
N SER A 418 17.27 -16.20 3.46
CA SER A 418 17.91 -17.18 4.36
C SER A 418 19.19 -17.71 3.70
N ARG A 419 20.30 -17.83 4.44
CA ARG A 419 21.56 -18.31 3.87
C ARG A 419 21.53 -19.83 3.67
N LEU A 420 22.12 -20.30 2.58
CA LEU A 420 22.17 -21.71 2.22
C LEU A 420 23.62 -22.21 2.19
N TYR A 421 23.85 -23.34 2.85
CA TYR A 421 25.15 -23.91 3.13
C TYR A 421 25.22 -25.38 2.72
N LYS A 422 26.44 -25.89 2.53
CA LYS A 422 26.71 -27.30 2.20
C LYS A 422 28.02 -27.75 2.83
N GLU A 423 28.05 -28.94 3.44
CA GLU A 423 29.29 -29.49 4.00
C GLU A 423 30.26 -29.95 2.90
N GLY A 424 31.41 -29.26 2.79
CA GLY A 424 32.49 -29.64 1.89
C GLY A 424 33.49 -30.64 2.52
N ILE A 425 34.46 -31.10 1.73
CA ILE A 425 35.45 -32.12 2.16
C ILE A 425 36.46 -31.55 3.18
N LEU A 426 36.63 -30.22 3.23
CA LEU A 426 37.61 -29.53 4.09
C LEU A 426 37.04 -28.33 4.84
N PHE A 427 35.99 -27.69 4.31
CA PHE A 427 35.36 -26.48 4.84
C PHE A 427 33.85 -26.50 4.51
N GLU A 428 33.04 -25.82 5.31
CA GLU A 428 31.66 -25.43 4.95
C GLU A 428 31.70 -24.54 3.70
N ASP A 429 30.80 -24.77 2.74
CA ASP A 429 30.60 -23.91 1.58
C ASP A 429 29.28 -23.13 1.72
N LYS A 430 29.28 -21.88 1.30
CA LYS A 430 28.14 -20.96 1.38
C LYS A 430 27.62 -20.70 -0.03
N LEU A 431 26.63 -21.51 -0.42
CA LEU A 431 25.99 -21.42 -1.73
C LEU A 431 25.12 -20.16 -1.88
N TRP A 432 24.64 -19.62 -0.76
CA TRP A 432 23.93 -18.33 -0.73
C TRP A 432 24.29 -17.51 0.51
N GLU A 433 24.79 -16.27 0.41
CA GLU A 433 25.02 -15.47 -0.80
C GLU A 433 26.19 -16.02 -1.66
N PRO A 434 26.01 -16.27 -2.97
CA PRO A 434 27.00 -16.97 -3.80
C PRO A 434 28.26 -16.13 -4.03
N ASN A 435 29.38 -16.80 -4.31
CA ASN A 435 30.61 -16.15 -4.76
C ASN A 435 30.75 -16.21 -6.29
N ASN A 436 30.28 -17.27 -6.94
CA ASN A 436 30.41 -17.47 -8.38
C ASN A 436 29.27 -18.30 -9.00
N ASN A 437 29.17 -18.34 -10.33
CA ASN A 437 28.06 -19.03 -11.02
C ASN A 437 27.97 -20.56 -10.75
N HIS A 438 29.03 -21.25 -10.31
CA HIS A 438 28.95 -22.67 -9.92
C HIS A 438 28.12 -22.87 -8.64
N ASP A 439 28.24 -21.94 -7.69
CA ASP A 439 27.51 -22.00 -6.41
C ASP A 439 26.00 -21.93 -6.66
N VAL A 440 25.60 -21.09 -7.61
CA VAL A 440 24.21 -20.97 -8.11
C VAL A 440 23.75 -22.25 -8.79
N ALA A 441 24.59 -22.87 -9.63
CA ALA A 441 24.26 -24.15 -10.28
C ALA A 441 24.14 -25.32 -9.28
N GLU A 442 24.79 -25.25 -8.11
CA GLU A 442 24.59 -26.26 -7.06
C GLU A 442 23.19 -26.21 -6.43
N LEU A 443 22.50 -25.06 -6.47
CA LEU A 443 21.19 -24.86 -5.86
C LEU A 443 20.02 -25.47 -6.65
N ALA A 444 20.23 -25.99 -7.86
CA ALA A 444 19.15 -26.50 -8.72
C ALA A 444 18.30 -27.62 -8.07
N LEU A 445 16.97 -27.53 -8.22
CA LEU A 445 16.01 -28.62 -7.99
C LEU A 445 15.69 -29.34 -9.30
N SER A 446 15.35 -30.63 -9.23
CA SER A 446 14.97 -31.41 -10.40
C SER A 446 13.62 -30.93 -10.97
N THR A 447 13.63 -30.50 -12.23
CA THR A 447 12.43 -30.23 -13.05
C THR A 447 11.62 -31.50 -13.40
N THR A 448 11.86 -32.62 -12.71
CA THR A 448 11.04 -33.85 -12.79
C THR A 448 10.52 -34.30 -11.43
N THR A 449 11.33 -34.27 -10.36
CA THR A 449 10.89 -34.70 -9.01
C THR A 449 10.60 -33.56 -8.05
N GLY A 450 11.13 -32.36 -8.30
CA GLY A 450 11.07 -31.23 -7.37
C GLY A 450 11.94 -31.38 -6.11
N GLU A 451 12.87 -32.34 -6.12
CA GLU A 451 13.89 -32.57 -5.08
C GLU A 451 15.19 -31.86 -5.46
N SER A 452 16.04 -31.50 -4.48
CA SER A 452 17.35 -30.87 -4.75
C SER A 452 18.28 -31.82 -5.51
N VAL A 453 18.86 -31.37 -6.62
CA VAL A 453 19.83 -32.15 -7.43
C VAL A 453 21.09 -32.45 -6.60
N ASN A 454 21.49 -31.50 -5.75
CA ASN A 454 22.56 -31.66 -4.78
C ASN A 454 21.98 -31.88 -3.37
N ALA A 455 22.34 -33.02 -2.76
CA ALA A 455 21.96 -33.35 -1.39
C ALA A 455 22.91 -32.69 -0.36
N GLY A 456 22.43 -32.53 0.88
CA GLY A 456 23.22 -31.98 1.98
C GLY A 456 23.28 -30.46 2.04
N ILE A 457 22.36 -29.77 1.35
CA ILE A 457 22.13 -28.33 1.51
C ILE A 457 21.24 -28.10 2.74
N TYR A 458 21.56 -27.08 3.54
CA TYR A 458 20.84 -26.71 4.75
C TYR A 458 20.87 -25.19 4.99
N THR A 459 20.08 -24.71 5.95
CA THR A 459 20.11 -23.32 6.43
C THR A 459 20.47 -23.23 7.92
N ARG A 460 20.66 -22.01 8.42
CA ARG A 460 21.09 -21.73 9.80
C ARG A 460 20.69 -20.33 10.28
N ASP A 461 20.78 -19.35 9.38
CA ASP A 461 20.62 -17.94 9.70
C ASP A 461 19.93 -17.16 8.56
N VAL A 462 19.26 -16.07 8.94
CA VAL A 462 18.63 -15.10 8.02
C VAL A 462 19.63 -14.05 7.58
N LEU A 463 19.40 -13.43 6.42
CA LEU A 463 20.31 -12.48 5.83
C LEU A 463 20.14 -11.08 6.47
N ASP A 464 21.11 -10.69 7.29
CA ASP A 464 21.21 -9.38 7.95
C ASP A 464 21.89 -8.34 7.06
N GLU A 465 23.13 -8.61 6.62
CA GLU A 465 23.86 -7.87 5.58
C GLU A 465 24.62 -8.85 4.66
N PRO A 466 24.72 -8.59 3.34
CA PRO A 466 25.34 -9.52 2.40
C PRO A 466 26.87 -9.52 2.53
N LEU A 467 27.38 -10.53 3.24
CA LEU A 467 28.79 -10.60 3.66
C LEU A 467 29.73 -10.73 2.45
N GLY A 468 30.54 -9.68 2.24
CA GLY A 468 31.47 -9.54 1.12
C GLY A 468 31.03 -8.51 0.07
N PHE A 469 29.76 -8.11 0.09
CA PHE A 469 29.14 -7.22 -0.91
C PHE A 469 28.56 -5.96 -0.25
N PRO A 470 29.40 -5.03 0.25
CA PRO A 470 28.97 -3.85 1.04
C PRO A 470 28.13 -2.82 0.26
N ILE A 471 27.80 -3.14 -0.99
CA ILE A 471 27.13 -2.30 -1.98
C ILE A 471 25.60 -2.44 -1.88
N ALA A 472 25.11 -3.64 -1.58
CA ALA A 472 23.67 -3.92 -1.44
C ALA A 472 23.06 -3.46 -0.09
N GLY A 473 23.91 -3.05 0.86
CA GLY A 473 23.51 -2.52 2.17
C GLY A 473 22.87 -3.55 3.10
N ASN A 474 22.33 -3.08 4.23
CA ASN A 474 21.55 -3.91 5.14
C ASN A 474 20.27 -4.45 4.46
N ILE A 475 19.85 -5.65 4.85
CA ILE A 475 18.58 -6.29 4.45
C ILE A 475 17.61 -6.39 5.64
N TYR A 476 18.06 -6.98 6.76
CA TYR A 476 17.28 -7.08 8.02
C TYR A 476 18.06 -6.65 9.28
N LYS A 477 19.26 -6.09 9.12
CA LYS A 477 20.21 -5.86 10.23
C LYS A 477 19.69 -4.92 11.33
N GLU A 478 19.19 -3.73 11.00
CA GLU A 478 18.62 -2.84 12.01
C GLU A 478 17.26 -3.36 12.50
N PHE A 479 16.48 -4.04 11.66
CA PHE A 479 15.21 -4.68 12.09
C PHE A 479 15.43 -5.78 13.13
N ILE A 480 16.42 -6.66 12.93
CA ILE A 480 16.81 -7.69 13.89
C ILE A 480 17.32 -7.05 15.18
N ALA A 481 18.21 -6.06 15.08
CA ALA A 481 18.71 -5.33 16.25
C ALA A 481 17.59 -4.61 17.03
N ARG A 482 16.56 -4.10 16.34
CA ARG A 482 15.36 -3.52 16.95
C ARG A 482 14.54 -4.57 17.71
N MET A 483 14.32 -5.75 17.14
CA MET A 483 13.62 -6.85 17.81
C MET A 483 14.43 -7.40 19.01
N GLU A 484 15.75 -7.53 18.87
CA GLU A 484 16.66 -7.89 19.98
C GLU A 484 16.65 -6.85 21.10
N SER A 485 16.53 -5.55 20.79
CA SER A 485 16.32 -4.51 21.81
C SER A 485 15.02 -4.72 22.57
N LEU A 486 13.91 -5.05 21.90
CA LEU A 486 12.64 -5.34 22.57
C LEU A 486 12.74 -6.56 23.52
N VAL A 487 13.62 -7.52 23.25
CA VAL A 487 13.95 -8.61 24.19
C VAL A 487 14.83 -8.08 25.35
N ALA A 488 15.87 -7.32 25.05
CA ALA A 488 16.82 -6.82 26.05
C ALA A 488 16.21 -5.80 27.02
N ASP A 489 15.26 -5.00 26.55
CA ASP A 489 14.48 -4.03 27.32
C ASP A 489 13.31 -4.70 28.10
N GLY A 490 13.05 -5.99 27.86
CA GLY A 490 11.99 -6.75 28.52
C GLY A 490 10.58 -6.42 28.04
N VAL A 491 10.44 -5.96 26.79
CA VAL A 491 9.13 -5.71 26.15
C VAL A 491 8.52 -7.00 25.63
N ILE A 492 9.33 -7.88 25.02
CA ILE A 492 8.93 -9.24 24.60
C ILE A 492 9.84 -10.26 25.25
N ASN A 493 9.33 -11.43 25.66
CA ASN A 493 10.17 -12.45 26.31
C ASN A 493 11.19 -13.07 25.32
N ALA A 494 10.82 -13.25 24.05
CA ALA A 494 11.69 -13.83 23.03
C ALA A 494 11.43 -13.26 21.63
N PHE A 495 12.47 -13.25 20.81
CA PHE A 495 12.45 -13.03 19.37
C PHE A 495 13.17 -14.20 18.68
N GLU A 496 12.61 -14.70 17.57
CA GLU A 496 13.24 -15.76 16.78
C GLU A 496 13.00 -15.60 15.26
N PRO A 497 14.07 -15.40 14.46
CA PRO A 497 14.04 -15.61 13.02
C PRO A 497 13.89 -17.10 12.67
N LEU A 498 13.06 -17.41 11.68
CA LEU A 498 12.79 -18.76 11.16
C LEU A 498 13.33 -18.91 9.73
N PRO A 499 14.65 -19.13 9.53
CA PRO A 499 15.24 -19.32 8.22
C PRO A 499 14.75 -20.63 7.57
N TYR A 500 14.55 -20.62 6.25
CA TYR A 500 14.04 -21.76 5.49
C TYR A 500 14.71 -21.90 4.11
N ASP A 501 14.61 -23.10 3.52
CA ASP A 501 15.10 -23.36 2.17
C ASP A 501 14.12 -22.81 1.12
N TRP A 502 14.30 -21.53 0.80
CA TRP A 502 13.46 -20.72 -0.08
C TRP A 502 13.34 -21.21 -1.52
N ARG A 503 14.05 -22.28 -1.91
CA ARG A 503 13.95 -22.90 -3.24
C ARG A 503 12.71 -23.78 -3.41
N PHE A 504 12.19 -24.29 -2.29
CA PHE A 504 11.09 -25.25 -2.25
C PHE A 504 9.72 -24.56 -2.27
N ASP A 505 8.65 -25.37 -2.29
CA ASP A 505 7.28 -24.87 -2.20
C ASP A 505 7.01 -24.27 -0.82
N VAL A 506 6.22 -23.19 -0.74
CA VAL A 506 5.89 -22.51 0.52
C VAL A 506 5.17 -23.41 1.52
N ARG A 507 4.43 -24.41 1.04
CA ARG A 507 3.77 -25.45 1.84
C ARG A 507 4.73 -26.55 2.29
N ASP A 508 5.67 -26.95 1.42
CA ASP A 508 6.74 -27.91 1.77
C ASP A 508 7.55 -27.39 2.97
N VAL A 509 7.89 -26.09 2.99
CA VAL A 509 8.70 -25.48 4.07
C VAL A 509 7.92 -25.10 5.33
N ALA A 510 6.63 -24.77 5.22
CA ALA A 510 5.79 -24.45 6.38
C ALA A 510 5.39 -25.70 7.20
N VAL A 511 5.19 -26.83 6.52
CA VAL A 511 4.70 -28.09 7.11
C VAL A 511 5.82 -29.10 7.35
N GLY A 512 6.91 -29.04 6.59
CA GLY A 512 8.03 -29.98 6.64
C GLY A 512 9.07 -29.70 7.74
N ASP A 513 10.04 -30.62 7.81
CA ASP A 513 11.27 -30.45 8.60
C ASP A 513 12.30 -29.65 7.78
N ILE A 514 12.66 -28.45 8.24
CA ILE A 514 13.70 -27.61 7.65
C ILE A 514 15.06 -28.16 8.08
N ALA A 515 15.96 -28.41 7.11
CA ALA A 515 17.29 -28.94 7.36
C ALA A 515 18.25 -27.88 7.94
N LEU A 516 18.97 -28.27 8.99
CA LEU A 516 20.00 -27.49 9.66
C LEU A 516 21.37 -28.19 9.58
N GLN A 517 22.42 -27.50 10.06
CA GLN A 517 23.77 -28.05 10.16
C GLN A 517 23.84 -29.35 11.00
N ASP A 518 24.90 -30.14 10.80
CA ASP A 518 25.14 -31.46 11.41
C ASP A 518 24.02 -32.51 11.18
N GLY A 519 23.07 -32.24 10.26
CA GLY A 519 21.92 -33.10 10.00
C GLY A 519 20.82 -32.98 11.05
N ALA A 520 20.78 -31.89 11.80
CA ALA A 520 19.61 -31.51 12.60
C ALA A 520 18.47 -30.99 11.71
N SER A 521 17.26 -30.89 12.26
CA SER A 521 16.11 -30.27 11.60
C SER A 521 15.16 -29.61 12.60
N TYR A 522 14.25 -28.77 12.10
CA TYR A 522 13.12 -28.26 12.87
C TYR A 522 11.86 -28.10 12.01
N ALA A 523 10.68 -28.28 12.62
CA ALA A 523 9.40 -27.91 12.01
C ALA A 523 8.91 -26.58 12.59
N MET A 524 8.43 -25.65 11.75
CA MET A 524 8.04 -24.30 12.17
C MET A 524 7.00 -24.31 13.32
N VAL A 525 5.98 -25.17 13.22
CA VAL A 525 4.94 -25.37 14.26
C VAL A 525 5.54 -25.57 15.67
N SER A 526 6.60 -26.38 15.78
CA SER A 526 7.23 -26.69 17.06
C SER A 526 8.03 -25.52 17.65
N ARG A 527 8.45 -24.56 16.81
CA ARG A 527 9.09 -23.30 17.26
C ARG A 527 8.03 -22.32 17.78
N ILE A 528 6.90 -22.20 17.07
CA ILE A 528 5.75 -21.43 17.55
C ILE A 528 5.27 -21.96 18.91
N GLU A 529 5.16 -23.27 19.10
CA GLU A 529 4.82 -23.87 20.40
C GLU A 529 5.83 -23.53 21.51
N ALA A 530 7.13 -23.55 21.20
CA ALA A 530 8.17 -23.21 22.17
C ALA A 530 8.15 -21.72 22.57
N LEU A 531 7.99 -20.83 21.58
CA LEU A 531 7.87 -19.38 21.80
C LEU A 531 6.61 -19.06 22.60
N ALA A 532 5.45 -19.59 22.20
CA ALA A 532 4.18 -19.43 22.91
C ALA A 532 4.28 -19.88 24.37
N THR A 533 4.92 -21.03 24.63
CA THR A 533 5.10 -21.58 26.00
C THR A 533 5.99 -20.70 26.89
N SER A 534 6.86 -19.86 26.31
CA SER A 534 7.72 -18.92 27.05
C SER A 534 7.18 -17.49 27.09
N SER A 535 6.20 -17.17 26.26
CA SER A 535 5.59 -15.85 26.12
C SER A 535 4.72 -15.50 27.32
N GLU A 536 4.76 -14.25 27.80
CA GLU A 536 3.92 -13.79 28.91
C GLU A 536 2.42 -13.86 28.58
N THR A 537 2.07 -13.72 27.30
CA THR A 537 0.70 -13.80 26.78
C THR A 537 0.23 -15.22 26.48
N GLY A 538 1.14 -16.21 26.55
CA GLY A 538 0.90 -17.57 26.03
C GLY A 538 0.81 -17.66 24.50
N LYS A 539 1.11 -16.59 23.76
CA LYS A 539 0.98 -16.50 22.30
C LYS A 539 2.23 -15.94 21.60
N VAL A 540 2.24 -15.98 20.27
CA VAL A 540 3.30 -15.46 19.39
C VAL A 540 2.75 -14.45 18.37
N THR A 541 3.43 -13.32 18.22
CA THR A 541 3.23 -12.41 17.08
C THR A 541 4.07 -12.89 15.90
N LEU A 542 3.45 -13.12 14.74
CA LEU A 542 4.17 -13.40 13.50
C LEU A 542 4.48 -12.10 12.76
N ILE A 543 5.70 -11.94 12.30
CA ILE A 543 6.11 -10.88 11.38
C ILE A 543 6.70 -11.55 10.14
N THR A 544 6.36 -11.08 8.94
CA THR A 544 6.85 -11.67 7.70
C THR A 544 7.33 -10.62 6.71
N HIS A 545 8.19 -11.04 5.79
CA HIS A 545 8.61 -10.23 4.66
C HIS A 545 8.40 -10.98 3.34
N SER A 546 7.83 -10.34 2.32
CA SER A 546 7.75 -10.88 0.95
C SER A 546 7.15 -12.30 0.93
N ASN A 547 7.80 -13.26 0.27
CA ASN A 547 7.45 -14.69 0.25
C ASN A 547 7.23 -15.32 1.65
N GLY A 548 7.80 -14.76 2.72
CA GLY A 548 7.52 -15.17 4.10
C GLY A 548 6.05 -15.01 4.51
N GLY A 549 5.29 -14.09 3.89
CA GLY A 549 3.84 -13.99 4.05
C GLY A 549 3.11 -15.21 3.49
N LEU A 550 3.50 -15.67 2.30
CA LEU A 550 2.97 -16.88 1.67
C LEU A 550 3.26 -18.14 2.51
N VAL A 551 4.47 -18.24 3.07
CA VAL A 551 4.84 -19.30 4.04
C VAL A 551 4.03 -19.21 5.33
N ALA A 552 3.74 -18.00 5.84
CA ALA A 552 2.89 -17.83 7.02
C ALA A 552 1.43 -18.25 6.78
N LYS A 553 0.86 -18.03 5.58
CA LYS A 553 -0.50 -18.50 5.23
C LYS A 553 -0.61 -20.02 5.32
N GLU A 554 0.40 -20.75 4.86
CA GLU A 554 0.49 -22.21 5.01
C GLU A 554 0.72 -22.64 6.47
N LEU A 555 1.62 -21.96 7.20
CA LEU A 555 1.87 -22.25 8.62
C LEU A 555 0.61 -22.03 9.49
N LEU A 556 -0.14 -20.96 9.25
CA LEU A 556 -1.41 -20.66 9.92
C LEU A 556 -2.48 -21.70 9.58
N SER A 557 -2.51 -22.18 8.34
CA SER A 557 -3.42 -23.23 7.89
C SER A 557 -3.11 -24.58 8.56
N GLU A 558 -1.83 -24.94 8.69
CA GLU A 558 -1.38 -26.13 9.41
C GLU A 558 -1.63 -26.01 10.93
N LEU A 559 -1.34 -24.85 11.54
CA LEU A 559 -1.69 -24.56 12.94
C LEU A 559 -3.20 -24.68 13.18
N ALA A 560 -4.04 -24.16 12.28
CA ALA A 560 -5.50 -24.34 12.35
C ALA A 560 -5.91 -25.81 12.21
N ARG A 561 -5.34 -26.55 11.25
CA ARG A 561 -5.57 -27.99 11.06
C ARG A 561 -5.16 -28.84 12.27
N LEU A 562 -4.16 -28.40 13.03
CA LEU A 562 -3.71 -29.03 14.27
C LEU A 562 -4.48 -28.56 15.52
N GLY A 563 -5.41 -27.61 15.40
CA GLY A 563 -6.12 -27.02 16.55
C GLY A 563 -5.27 -26.07 17.40
N LYS A 564 -4.16 -25.56 16.84
CA LYS A 564 -3.14 -24.72 17.50
C LYS A 564 -3.16 -23.25 17.05
N ALA A 565 -4.10 -22.83 16.20
CA ALA A 565 -4.19 -21.45 15.70
C ALA A 565 -4.22 -20.39 16.82
N GLY A 566 -4.86 -20.68 17.96
CA GLY A 566 -4.90 -19.78 19.12
C GLY A 566 -3.56 -19.53 19.82
N LEU A 567 -2.46 -20.15 19.39
CA LEU A 567 -1.09 -19.79 19.79
C LEU A 567 -0.60 -18.51 19.10
N ILE A 568 -1.28 -18.02 18.07
CA ILE A 568 -0.92 -16.78 17.36
C ILE A 568 -1.71 -15.60 17.93
N ASP A 569 -1.03 -14.48 18.10
CA ASP A 569 -1.61 -13.24 18.62
C ASP A 569 -2.05 -12.30 17.50
N ARG A 570 -1.16 -12.02 16.54
CA ARG A 570 -1.42 -11.29 15.30
C ARG A 570 -0.37 -11.64 14.25
N VAL A 571 -0.64 -11.28 13.00
CA VAL A 571 0.29 -11.47 11.87
C VAL A 571 0.52 -10.13 11.18
N ILE A 572 1.77 -9.71 11.03
CA ILE A 572 2.15 -8.48 10.32
C ILE A 572 2.86 -8.90 9.03
N MET A 573 2.20 -8.74 7.88
CA MET A 573 2.70 -9.14 6.57
C MET A 573 3.28 -7.95 5.82
N VAL A 574 4.60 -7.89 5.69
CA VAL A 574 5.30 -6.79 5.00
C VAL A 574 5.62 -7.16 3.56
N ALA A 575 5.12 -6.38 2.61
CA ALA A 575 5.38 -6.51 1.17
C ALA A 575 5.08 -7.91 0.60
N ALA A 576 4.06 -8.61 1.12
CA ALA A 576 3.73 -9.97 0.68
C ALA A 576 3.14 -9.98 -0.75
N PRO A 577 3.67 -10.78 -1.70
CA PRO A 577 3.14 -10.91 -3.07
C PRO A 577 1.96 -11.89 -3.10
N GLU A 578 0.85 -11.53 -2.46
CA GLU A 578 -0.29 -12.42 -2.20
C GLU A 578 -0.89 -13.09 -3.45
N LEU A 579 -0.84 -12.43 -4.61
CA LEU A 579 -1.31 -12.93 -5.92
C LEU A 579 -0.14 -13.12 -6.91
N GLY A 580 1.08 -13.30 -6.41
CA GLY A 580 2.32 -13.32 -7.19
C GLY A 580 2.84 -11.93 -7.56
N THR A 581 3.93 -11.85 -8.31
CA THR A 581 4.49 -10.61 -8.87
C THR A 581 4.75 -10.73 -10.38
N PRO A 582 4.45 -9.68 -11.16
CA PRO A 582 4.85 -9.59 -12.56
C PRO A 582 6.37 -9.75 -12.79
N ASP A 583 7.23 -9.34 -11.85
CA ASP A 583 8.68 -9.44 -12.03
C ASP A 583 9.17 -10.90 -12.12
N ALA A 584 8.48 -11.85 -11.48
CA ALA A 584 8.76 -13.28 -11.65
C ALA A 584 8.62 -13.74 -13.11
N VAL A 585 7.77 -13.08 -13.92
CA VAL A 585 7.65 -13.32 -15.37
C VAL A 585 8.92 -12.86 -16.09
N LEU A 586 9.47 -11.70 -15.74
CA LEU A 586 10.71 -11.16 -16.32
C LEU A 586 11.91 -12.04 -15.92
N GLN A 587 11.99 -12.44 -14.66
CA GLN A 587 13.05 -13.30 -14.12
C GLN A 587 13.07 -14.66 -14.82
N LEU A 588 11.92 -15.36 -14.87
CA LEU A 588 11.81 -16.69 -15.47
C LEU A 588 11.93 -16.67 -17.01
N LEU A 589 11.45 -15.62 -17.68
CA LEU A 589 11.53 -15.53 -19.14
C LEU A 589 12.85 -14.95 -19.67
N HIS A 590 13.51 -14.04 -18.96
CA HIS A 590 14.66 -13.28 -19.47
C HIS A 590 15.89 -13.22 -18.55
N GLY A 591 15.78 -13.70 -17.31
CA GLY A 591 16.88 -13.61 -16.36
C GLY A 591 17.14 -12.17 -15.89
N SER A 592 16.09 -11.36 -15.69
CA SER A 592 16.22 -10.12 -14.90
C SER A 592 16.70 -10.42 -13.48
N GLU A 593 17.35 -9.45 -12.85
CA GLU A 593 18.17 -9.68 -11.66
C GLU A 593 17.32 -10.03 -10.42
N PHE A 594 17.64 -11.15 -9.74
CA PHE A 594 17.00 -11.62 -8.51
C PHE A 594 17.37 -10.76 -7.27
N PHE A 595 16.86 -11.11 -6.08
CA PHE A 595 16.86 -10.32 -4.82
C PHE A 595 18.18 -9.60 -4.48
N LEU A 596 19.34 -10.22 -4.74
CA LEU A 596 20.66 -9.62 -4.46
C LEU A 596 21.41 -9.09 -5.70
N GLY A 597 20.91 -9.30 -6.92
CA GLY A 597 21.57 -8.90 -8.16
C GLY A 597 22.94 -9.53 -8.44
N LEU A 598 23.29 -10.62 -7.74
CA LEU A 598 24.62 -11.25 -7.83
C LEU A 598 24.81 -12.15 -9.08
N PRO A 599 23.90 -13.10 -9.41
CA PRO A 599 24.17 -14.06 -10.48
C PRO A 599 24.24 -13.42 -11.87
N SER A 600 24.95 -14.09 -12.81
CA SER A 600 24.78 -13.75 -14.23
C SER A 600 23.34 -13.99 -14.67
N ARG A 601 22.81 -13.24 -15.64
CA ARG A 601 21.40 -13.37 -16.08
C ARG A 601 21.08 -14.76 -16.62
N GLU A 602 22.10 -15.36 -17.20
CA GLU A 602 22.12 -16.70 -17.74
C GLU A 602 21.98 -17.74 -16.60
N ALA A 603 22.70 -17.55 -15.49
CA ALA A 603 22.56 -18.37 -14.27
C ALA A 603 21.29 -18.05 -13.45
N THR A 604 20.80 -16.81 -13.47
CA THR A 604 19.50 -16.40 -12.93
C THR A 604 18.37 -17.16 -13.63
N ARG A 605 18.33 -17.15 -14.97
CA ARG A 605 17.35 -17.93 -15.75
C ARG A 605 17.44 -19.41 -15.40
N GLU A 606 18.64 -19.98 -15.34
CA GLU A 606 18.87 -21.38 -15.00
C GLU A 606 18.43 -21.73 -13.56
N LEU A 607 18.69 -20.86 -12.57
CA LEU A 607 18.22 -21.03 -11.19
C LEU A 607 16.68 -20.99 -11.14
N GLY A 608 16.06 -19.98 -11.76
CA GLY A 608 14.61 -19.80 -11.78
C GLY A 608 13.88 -21.00 -12.40
N GLU A 609 14.38 -21.53 -13.52
CA GLU A 609 13.85 -22.75 -14.14
C GLU A 609 13.83 -23.97 -13.20
N ASN A 610 14.84 -24.05 -12.31
CA ASN A 610 15.08 -25.16 -11.39
C ASN A 610 14.69 -24.82 -9.94
N MET A 611 13.79 -23.85 -9.72
CA MET A 611 13.32 -23.42 -8.40
C MET A 611 11.79 -23.47 -8.32
N LYS A 612 11.22 -24.15 -7.31
CA LYS A 612 9.74 -24.28 -7.16
C LYS A 612 9.09 -22.93 -6.86
N SER A 613 9.63 -22.21 -5.89
CA SER A 613 9.09 -20.93 -5.39
C SER A 613 9.03 -19.83 -6.45
N ALA A 614 9.95 -19.80 -7.41
CA ALA A 614 9.90 -18.86 -8.54
C ALA A 614 8.58 -18.96 -9.32
N TYR A 615 8.04 -20.18 -9.46
CA TYR A 615 6.77 -20.41 -10.15
C TYR A 615 5.56 -20.05 -9.27
N ALA A 616 5.67 -20.25 -7.95
CA ALA A 616 4.67 -19.83 -6.96
C ALA A 616 4.66 -18.31 -6.71
N LEU A 617 5.52 -17.56 -7.39
CA LEU A 617 5.52 -16.10 -7.44
C LEU A 617 5.05 -15.55 -8.80
N LEU A 618 4.67 -16.39 -9.76
CA LEU A 618 4.03 -15.93 -11.01
C LEU A 618 2.64 -15.33 -10.72
N PRO A 619 2.19 -14.31 -11.48
CA PRO A 619 0.85 -13.73 -11.32
C PRO A 619 -0.25 -14.78 -11.38
N SER A 620 -1.05 -14.88 -10.32
CA SER A 620 -2.06 -15.92 -10.14
C SER A 620 -3.26 -15.73 -11.08
N ARG A 621 -4.25 -16.63 -11.03
CA ARG A 621 -5.50 -16.42 -11.78
C ARG A 621 -6.28 -15.23 -11.22
N GLU A 622 -6.32 -15.06 -9.89
CA GLU A 622 -7.10 -13.99 -9.26
C GLU A 622 -6.50 -12.60 -9.50
N TYR A 623 -5.17 -12.50 -9.73
CA TYR A 623 -4.51 -11.27 -10.20
C TYR A 623 -5.20 -10.66 -11.43
N PHE A 624 -5.73 -11.48 -12.33
CA PHE A 624 -6.40 -11.04 -13.57
C PHE A 624 -7.93 -10.87 -13.43
N THR A 625 -8.55 -11.27 -12.32
CA THR A 625 -10.01 -11.25 -12.13
C THR A 625 -10.52 -10.30 -11.05
N ARG A 626 -9.65 -9.87 -10.12
CA ARG A 626 -9.96 -8.86 -9.10
C ARG A 626 -10.37 -7.52 -9.73
N GLN A 627 -11.28 -6.77 -9.11
CA GLN A 627 -11.71 -5.45 -9.60
C GLN A 627 -11.44 -4.33 -8.59
N GLY A 628 -10.71 -3.31 -9.05
CA GLY A 628 -10.37 -2.10 -8.28
C GLY A 628 -8.94 -1.63 -8.60
N ALA A 629 -8.76 -0.37 -8.98
CA ALA A 629 -7.51 0.17 -9.53
C ALA A 629 -7.06 -0.57 -10.85
N PRO A 630 -5.99 -0.14 -11.57
CA PRO A 630 -5.92 -0.31 -13.03
C PRO A 630 -5.45 -1.70 -13.54
N LEU A 631 -6.15 -2.77 -13.13
CA LEU A 631 -6.04 -4.15 -13.64
C LEU A 631 -6.62 -4.31 -15.08
N MET A 632 -6.25 -3.39 -15.96
CA MET A 632 -6.61 -3.33 -17.39
C MET A 632 -5.38 -3.10 -18.28
N ARG A 633 -4.16 -3.13 -17.71
CA ARG A 633 -2.90 -3.11 -18.44
C ARG A 633 -2.48 -4.54 -18.80
N PRO A 634 -2.01 -4.83 -20.04
CA PRO A 634 -1.52 -6.16 -20.37
C PRO A 634 -0.26 -6.54 -19.59
N MET A 635 -0.13 -7.83 -19.28
CA MET A 635 1.09 -8.43 -18.73
C MET A 635 2.17 -8.56 -19.81
N VAL A 636 1.76 -8.82 -21.06
CA VAL A 636 2.64 -8.88 -22.22
C VAL A 636 2.06 -8.05 -23.34
N GLU A 637 2.89 -7.23 -23.99
CA GLU A 637 2.54 -6.51 -25.21
C GLU A 637 3.46 -6.93 -26.38
N PHE A 638 2.91 -7.04 -27.58
CA PHE A 638 3.67 -7.31 -28.80
C PHE A 638 3.52 -6.13 -29.77
N SER A 639 4.61 -5.41 -30.03
CA SER A 639 4.58 -4.26 -30.93
C SER A 639 3.98 -4.63 -32.29
N THR A 640 3.05 -3.80 -32.79
CA THR A 640 2.37 -4.01 -34.08
C THR A 640 3.07 -3.35 -35.26
N THR A 641 4.18 -2.64 -35.01
CA THR A 641 4.94 -1.89 -36.05
C THR A 641 6.11 -2.69 -36.65
N THR A 642 6.32 -3.94 -36.22
CA THR A 642 7.48 -4.77 -36.58
C THR A 642 7.04 -6.13 -37.10
N ASP A 643 7.80 -6.70 -38.04
CA ASP A 643 7.56 -8.06 -38.55
C ASP A 643 8.09 -9.13 -37.56
N VAL A 644 9.06 -8.77 -36.72
CA VAL A 644 9.75 -9.66 -35.75
C VAL A 644 8.76 -10.29 -34.75
N THR A 645 7.75 -9.53 -34.34
CA THR A 645 6.70 -9.98 -33.42
C THR A 645 5.49 -10.62 -34.13
N GLU A 646 5.47 -10.76 -35.47
CA GLU A 646 4.31 -11.31 -36.20
C GLU A 646 3.97 -12.75 -35.80
N GLU A 647 4.98 -13.61 -35.58
CA GLU A 647 4.74 -15.00 -35.14
C GLU A 647 4.11 -15.02 -33.73
N PHE A 648 4.56 -14.16 -32.82
CA PHE A 648 3.97 -14.04 -31.48
C PHE A 648 2.53 -13.51 -31.53
N ARG A 649 2.27 -12.44 -32.30
CA ARG A 649 0.90 -11.92 -32.49
C ARG A 649 -0.04 -12.95 -33.10
N THR A 650 0.48 -13.86 -33.93
CA THR A 650 -0.31 -14.93 -34.57
C THR A 650 -0.75 -16.02 -33.57
N LEU A 651 0.05 -16.29 -32.53
CA LEU A 651 -0.25 -17.32 -31.51
C LEU A 651 -1.02 -16.75 -30.29
N TYR A 652 -0.66 -15.55 -29.85
CA TYR A 652 -1.11 -14.98 -28.57
C TYR A 652 -2.02 -13.75 -28.73
N GLY A 653 -2.07 -13.13 -29.92
CA GLY A 653 -2.69 -11.82 -30.14
C GLY A 653 -1.73 -10.65 -29.87
N ASP A 654 -2.21 -9.42 -30.05
CA ASP A 654 -1.37 -8.21 -29.89
C ASP A 654 -0.91 -7.97 -28.43
N SER A 655 -1.60 -8.55 -27.45
CA SER A 655 -1.25 -8.45 -26.02
C SER A 655 -1.88 -9.59 -25.20
N ILE A 656 -1.35 -9.84 -24.01
CA ILE A 656 -1.81 -10.86 -23.05
C ILE A 656 -2.30 -10.15 -21.78
N SER A 657 -3.58 -10.28 -21.48
CA SER A 657 -4.25 -9.66 -20.33
C SER A 657 -5.04 -10.66 -19.47
N ASP A 658 -4.77 -11.96 -19.64
CA ASP A 658 -5.46 -13.04 -18.92
C ASP A 658 -4.51 -14.21 -18.60
N TYR A 659 -4.84 -14.94 -17.53
CA TYR A 659 -4.02 -16.05 -17.04
C TYR A 659 -3.86 -17.20 -18.04
N ASP A 660 -4.92 -17.57 -18.78
CA ASP A 660 -4.86 -18.75 -19.67
C ASP A 660 -3.99 -18.46 -20.90
N SER A 661 -4.02 -17.23 -21.42
CA SER A 661 -3.10 -16.76 -22.46
C SER A 661 -1.67 -16.59 -21.95
N LEU A 662 -1.47 -16.11 -20.71
CA LEU A 662 -0.15 -16.08 -20.09
C LEU A 662 0.42 -17.50 -19.94
N ARG A 663 -0.36 -18.44 -19.40
CA ARG A 663 0.06 -19.85 -19.24
C ARG A 663 0.47 -20.48 -20.58
N ARG A 664 -0.30 -20.25 -21.66
CA ARG A 664 0.08 -20.69 -23.02
C ARG A 664 1.42 -20.08 -23.46
N PHE A 665 1.62 -18.78 -23.23
CA PHE A 665 2.85 -18.08 -23.59
C PHE A 665 4.07 -18.60 -22.82
N LEU A 666 3.97 -18.76 -21.49
CA LEU A 666 5.01 -19.33 -20.62
C LEU A 666 5.38 -20.77 -21.03
N ARG A 667 4.40 -21.57 -21.46
CA ARG A 667 4.56 -22.95 -21.96
C ARG A 667 5.01 -23.08 -23.42
N GLY A 668 5.19 -21.96 -24.14
CA GLY A 668 5.55 -21.97 -25.56
C GLY A 668 4.48 -22.60 -26.48
N GLU A 669 3.22 -22.51 -26.07
CA GLU A 669 2.05 -23.16 -26.67
C GLU A 669 2.30 -24.63 -27.07
N ASP A 670 2.68 -25.43 -26.07
CA ASP A 670 2.89 -26.88 -26.11
C ASP A 670 3.82 -27.39 -27.23
N GLY A 671 4.81 -26.57 -27.60
CA GLY A 671 5.86 -26.91 -28.55
C GLY A 671 5.82 -26.12 -29.86
N SER A 672 4.91 -25.14 -29.98
CA SER A 672 4.94 -24.16 -31.08
C SER A 672 6.18 -23.26 -31.02
N ARG A 673 6.66 -22.95 -29.80
CA ARG A 673 7.93 -22.26 -29.54
C ARG A 673 8.90 -23.21 -28.86
N ALA A 674 10.13 -23.29 -29.36
CA ALA A 674 11.20 -24.08 -28.76
C ALA A 674 11.78 -23.37 -27.53
N GLU A 675 12.35 -24.17 -26.62
CA GLU A 675 13.17 -23.68 -25.51
C GLU A 675 14.48 -23.08 -26.07
N PRO A 676 14.81 -21.81 -25.78
CA PRO A 676 16.05 -21.19 -26.22
C PRO A 676 17.25 -21.69 -25.39
N ALA A 677 18.48 -21.38 -25.81
CA ALA A 677 19.63 -21.59 -24.92
C ALA A 677 19.55 -20.65 -23.69
N THR A 678 20.11 -21.06 -22.55
CA THR A 678 20.17 -20.21 -21.34
C THR A 678 20.88 -18.87 -21.59
N SER A 679 21.83 -18.83 -22.53
CA SER A 679 22.52 -17.61 -22.98
C SER A 679 21.71 -16.70 -23.92
N GLU A 680 20.59 -17.16 -24.48
CA GLU A 680 19.74 -16.37 -25.39
C GLU A 680 18.70 -15.58 -24.59
N VAL A 681 19.19 -14.67 -23.74
CA VAL A 681 18.37 -13.88 -22.80
C VAL A 681 17.45 -12.85 -23.48
N ASP A 682 17.61 -12.60 -24.78
CA ASP A 682 16.72 -11.75 -25.58
C ASP A 682 15.41 -12.47 -25.96
N VAL A 683 15.44 -13.80 -26.06
CA VAL A 683 14.30 -14.65 -26.49
C VAL A 683 13.59 -15.18 -25.25
N PRO A 684 12.25 -15.09 -25.12
CA PRO A 684 11.56 -15.59 -23.94
C PRO A 684 11.77 -17.09 -23.72
N ASN A 685 11.86 -17.50 -22.46
CA ASN A 685 12.09 -18.89 -22.06
C ASN A 685 10.85 -19.81 -22.25
N VAL A 686 10.99 -21.12 -22.06
CA VAL A 686 9.88 -22.10 -21.99
C VAL A 686 9.89 -22.77 -20.62
N LEU A 687 8.83 -22.51 -19.84
CA LEU A 687 8.75 -22.93 -18.44
C LEU A 687 8.21 -24.35 -18.27
N LYS A 688 8.60 -25.00 -17.15
CA LYS A 688 8.36 -26.43 -16.94
C LYS A 688 6.97 -26.68 -16.34
N GLU A 689 6.22 -27.59 -16.95
CA GLU A 689 4.81 -27.86 -16.61
C GLU A 689 4.62 -28.33 -15.16
N ASN A 690 5.56 -29.11 -14.62
CA ASN A 690 5.47 -29.66 -13.26
C ASN A 690 5.48 -28.57 -12.17
N PHE A 691 6.28 -27.52 -12.35
CA PHE A 691 6.33 -26.41 -11.39
C PHE A 691 5.18 -25.41 -11.62
N LEU A 692 4.72 -25.22 -12.87
CA LEU A 692 3.48 -24.47 -13.15
C LEU A 692 2.25 -25.12 -12.50
N SER A 693 2.07 -26.45 -12.64
CA SER A 693 0.95 -27.16 -12.02
C SER A 693 0.98 -27.10 -10.48
N ASN A 694 2.17 -27.09 -9.87
CA ASN A 694 2.30 -26.92 -8.42
C ASN A 694 1.87 -25.51 -7.97
N ALA A 695 2.31 -24.47 -8.69
CA ALA A 695 1.90 -23.09 -8.43
C ALA A 695 0.38 -22.89 -8.62
N GLU A 696 -0.21 -23.55 -9.61
CA GLU A 696 -1.68 -23.57 -9.80
C GLU A 696 -2.43 -24.27 -8.66
N GLU A 697 -1.88 -25.37 -8.09
CA GLU A 697 -2.47 -26.00 -6.89
C GLU A 697 -2.34 -25.09 -5.67
N TYR A 698 -1.20 -24.41 -5.49
CA TYR A 698 -0.98 -23.47 -4.39
C TYR A 698 -1.96 -22.29 -4.43
N HIS A 699 -1.98 -21.52 -5.53
CA HIS A 699 -2.86 -20.37 -5.68
C HIS A 699 -4.35 -20.75 -5.62
N GLY A 700 -4.71 -21.94 -6.10
CA GLY A 700 -6.07 -22.48 -5.96
C GLY A 700 -6.57 -22.61 -4.52
N ALA A 701 -5.68 -22.64 -3.53
CA ALA A 701 -6.01 -22.50 -2.11
C ALA A 701 -5.70 -21.08 -1.58
N ALA A 702 -4.48 -20.57 -1.85
CA ALA A 702 -3.95 -19.35 -1.25
C ALA A 702 -4.67 -18.06 -1.65
N ASP A 703 -5.22 -17.98 -2.86
CA ASP A 703 -5.97 -16.80 -3.35
C ASP A 703 -7.35 -16.69 -2.69
N THR A 704 -7.87 -17.80 -2.14
CA THR A 704 -9.17 -17.87 -1.43
C THR A 704 -9.01 -18.04 0.08
N TRP A 705 -7.78 -17.93 0.59
CA TRP A 705 -7.44 -18.10 1.99
C TRP A 705 -8.04 -16.98 2.86
N THR A 706 -8.52 -17.35 4.04
CA THR A 706 -8.93 -16.41 5.08
C THR A 706 -8.23 -16.75 6.40
N PRO A 707 -7.89 -15.75 7.23
CA PRO A 707 -7.22 -15.99 8.50
C PRO A 707 -8.09 -16.81 9.47
N PRO A 708 -7.48 -17.68 10.30
CA PRO A 708 -8.22 -18.39 11.34
C PRO A 708 -8.90 -17.40 12.31
N SER A 709 -10.13 -17.71 12.71
CA SER A 709 -10.96 -16.83 13.55
C SER A 709 -10.23 -16.40 14.84
N GLY A 710 -10.25 -15.09 15.12
CA GLY A 710 -9.59 -14.49 16.28
C GLY A 710 -8.12 -14.10 16.07
N ILE A 711 -7.56 -14.28 14.87
CA ILE A 711 -6.22 -13.80 14.51
C ILE A 711 -6.34 -12.58 13.57
N PRO A 712 -6.02 -11.36 14.01
CA PRO A 712 -5.90 -10.22 13.10
C PRO A 712 -4.64 -10.36 12.22
N VAL A 713 -4.80 -10.03 10.94
CA VAL A 713 -3.72 -9.91 9.95
C VAL A 713 -3.65 -8.46 9.52
N ILE A 714 -2.44 -7.90 9.55
CA ILE A 714 -2.12 -6.53 9.16
C ILE A 714 -1.29 -6.58 7.88
N GLU A 715 -1.79 -6.01 6.80
CA GLU A 715 -1.03 -5.82 5.55
C GLU A 715 -0.18 -4.55 5.63
N VAL A 716 1.09 -4.64 5.23
CA VAL A 716 1.98 -3.49 5.08
C VAL A 716 2.50 -3.46 3.63
N VAL A 717 1.97 -2.51 2.86
CA VAL A 717 2.18 -2.36 1.41
C VAL A 717 3.27 -1.31 1.14
N GLY A 718 4.33 -1.65 0.41
CA GLY A 718 5.30 -0.65 -0.06
C GLY A 718 4.76 0.17 -1.23
N TRP A 719 5.11 1.46 -1.29
CA TRP A 719 4.56 2.42 -2.26
C TRP A 719 5.60 3.37 -2.85
N GLY A 720 5.38 3.73 -4.12
CA GLY A 720 5.99 4.88 -4.79
C GLY A 720 7.26 4.58 -5.60
N LEU A 721 7.68 3.33 -5.74
CA LEU A 721 8.90 2.96 -6.48
C LEU A 721 8.58 2.39 -7.87
N ALA A 722 9.52 2.57 -8.81
CA ALA A 722 9.39 2.00 -10.14
C ALA A 722 9.37 0.48 -10.03
N THR A 723 8.27 -0.14 -10.46
CA THR A 723 7.96 -1.55 -10.21
C THR A 723 7.47 -2.17 -11.51
N PRO A 724 8.11 -3.24 -12.04
CA PRO A 724 7.63 -3.92 -13.23
C PRO A 724 6.20 -4.46 -13.04
N TYR A 725 5.32 -4.19 -14.00
CA TYR A 725 3.98 -4.79 -14.10
C TYR A 725 3.81 -5.71 -15.32
N GLY A 726 4.75 -5.70 -16.26
CA GLY A 726 4.70 -6.51 -17.48
C GLY A 726 5.91 -6.33 -18.38
N ILE A 727 5.82 -6.84 -19.61
CA ILE A 727 6.90 -6.86 -20.60
C ILE A 727 6.38 -6.56 -22.02
N LYS A 728 7.05 -5.65 -22.72
CA LYS A 728 6.75 -5.30 -24.12
C LYS A 728 7.83 -5.86 -25.03
N TYR A 729 7.42 -6.58 -26.07
CA TYR A 729 8.31 -7.06 -27.12
C TYR A 729 8.27 -6.13 -28.32
N ALA A 730 9.42 -5.58 -28.68
CA ALA A 730 9.63 -4.73 -29.84
C ALA A 730 10.70 -5.33 -30.78
N SER A 731 11.40 -4.49 -31.53
CA SER A 731 12.49 -4.92 -32.42
C SER A 731 13.72 -4.02 -32.32
N ALA A 732 14.87 -4.59 -32.00
CA ALA A 732 16.16 -3.90 -31.99
C ALA A 732 16.99 -4.24 -33.25
N ARG A 733 17.83 -3.29 -33.68
CA ARG A 733 18.75 -3.45 -34.82
C ARG A 733 20.06 -4.13 -34.39
N LYS A 734 20.14 -5.46 -34.50
CA LYS A 734 21.31 -6.23 -34.05
C LYS A 734 22.19 -6.70 -35.20
N ARG A 735 23.51 -6.75 -34.98
CA ARG A 735 24.49 -7.32 -35.93
C ARG A 735 24.57 -8.84 -35.73
N VAL A 736 23.80 -9.60 -36.50
CA VAL A 736 23.85 -11.07 -36.46
C VAL A 736 24.98 -11.58 -37.36
N CYS A 737 25.90 -12.35 -36.78
CA CYS A 737 27.04 -12.97 -37.48
C CYS A 737 26.87 -14.49 -37.60
N ASN A 738 27.46 -15.08 -38.65
CA ASN A 738 27.60 -16.55 -38.71
C ASN A 738 28.68 -17.04 -37.73
N GLU A 739 28.65 -18.33 -37.35
CA GLU A 739 29.53 -18.97 -36.34
C GLU A 739 31.04 -18.67 -36.46
N ASN A 740 31.51 -18.29 -37.65
CA ASN A 740 32.91 -18.02 -37.94
C ASN A 740 33.22 -16.50 -38.05
N ASN A 741 32.28 -15.62 -37.67
CA ASN A 741 32.32 -14.16 -37.84
C ASN A 741 32.77 -13.72 -39.25
N SER A 742 32.40 -14.51 -40.25
CA SER A 742 32.91 -14.42 -41.64
C SER A 742 31.93 -13.72 -42.59
N ALA A 743 30.66 -13.69 -42.21
CA ALA A 743 29.63 -12.83 -42.75
C ALA A 743 28.71 -12.40 -41.59
N CYS A 744 28.33 -11.13 -41.58
CA CYS A 744 27.36 -10.57 -40.63
C CYS A 744 26.40 -9.66 -41.39
N LEU A 745 25.18 -9.55 -40.89
CA LEU A 745 24.15 -8.65 -41.40
C LEU A 745 23.55 -7.87 -40.23
N MET A 746 23.10 -6.65 -40.48
CA MET A 746 22.12 -6.03 -39.59
C MET A 746 20.78 -6.75 -39.82
N THR A 747 20.10 -7.10 -38.74
CA THR A 747 18.81 -7.79 -38.77
C THR A 747 18.02 -7.31 -37.56
N ASP A 748 16.73 -7.08 -37.77
CA ASP A 748 15.83 -6.70 -36.68
C ASP A 748 15.55 -7.96 -35.85
N VAL A 749 15.85 -7.90 -34.55
CA VAL A 749 15.70 -9.03 -33.59
C VAL A 749 14.70 -8.67 -32.51
N LEU A 750 14.18 -9.68 -31.81
CA LEU A 750 13.23 -9.48 -30.72
C LEU A 750 13.91 -8.72 -29.58
N ASP A 751 13.24 -7.68 -29.07
CA ASP A 751 13.78 -6.84 -27.99
C ASP A 751 12.78 -6.76 -26.82
N PRO A 752 13.14 -7.25 -25.62
CA PRO A 752 12.30 -7.20 -24.43
C PRO A 752 12.50 -5.92 -23.61
N GLU A 753 11.44 -5.11 -23.51
CA GLU A 753 11.35 -3.89 -22.72
C GLU A 753 10.50 -4.12 -21.45
N PRO A 754 10.89 -3.62 -20.27
CA PRO A 754 10.02 -3.64 -19.09
C PRO A 754 8.85 -2.67 -19.27
N LEU A 755 7.68 -3.04 -18.74
CA LEU A 755 6.57 -2.13 -18.51
C LEU A 755 6.44 -1.93 -16.99
N ASP A 756 6.56 -0.69 -16.50
CA ASP A 756 6.61 -0.39 -15.06
C ASP A 756 5.57 0.64 -14.59
N THR A 757 5.32 0.65 -13.29
CA THR A 757 4.41 1.55 -12.58
C THR A 757 5.07 2.09 -11.32
N PHE A 758 4.56 3.19 -10.76
CA PHE A 758 4.98 3.69 -9.44
C PHE A 758 4.04 3.24 -8.29
N GLU A 759 3.00 2.46 -8.62
CA GLU A 759 2.11 1.78 -7.65
C GLU A 759 2.73 0.44 -7.18
N GLY A 760 3.89 0.53 -6.51
CA GLY A 760 4.61 -0.64 -5.97
C GLY A 760 5.88 -0.27 -5.20
N ASP A 761 6.65 -1.29 -4.82
CA ASP A 761 7.83 -1.21 -3.95
C ASP A 761 9.17 -1.60 -4.62
N ALA A 762 9.19 -1.61 -5.95
CA ALA A 762 10.22 -2.12 -6.86
C ALA A 762 10.20 -3.64 -7.13
N THR A 763 9.42 -4.45 -6.40
CA THR A 763 9.23 -5.87 -6.74
C THR A 763 7.77 -6.30 -6.78
N VAL A 764 6.90 -5.75 -5.92
CA VAL A 764 5.49 -6.13 -5.81
C VAL A 764 4.60 -4.94 -6.15
N VAL A 765 3.69 -5.14 -7.10
CA VAL A 765 2.67 -4.16 -7.45
C VAL A 765 1.53 -4.16 -6.43
N VAL A 766 1.00 -2.98 -6.13
CA VAL A 766 -0.02 -2.77 -5.08
C VAL A 766 -1.25 -3.67 -5.18
N PRO A 767 -1.83 -3.95 -6.38
CA PRO A 767 -2.97 -4.86 -6.51
C PRO A 767 -2.70 -6.31 -6.05
N SER A 768 -1.44 -6.73 -5.97
CA SER A 768 -1.04 -8.01 -5.35
C SER A 768 -0.77 -7.84 -3.85
N ALA A 769 -0.02 -6.81 -3.45
CA ALA A 769 0.30 -6.57 -2.04
C ALA A 769 -0.91 -6.21 -1.14
N GLU A 770 -2.05 -5.86 -1.75
CA GLU A 770 -3.28 -5.43 -1.07
C GLU A 770 -4.43 -6.48 -1.15
N ALA A 771 -4.08 -7.74 -1.42
CA ALA A 771 -5.06 -8.75 -1.81
C ALA A 771 -5.95 -9.29 -0.68
N LEU A 772 -5.55 -9.17 0.59
CA LEU A 772 -6.35 -9.63 1.72
C LEU A 772 -7.47 -8.62 2.07
N GLN A 773 -8.20 -8.91 3.13
CA GLN A 773 -9.20 -8.01 3.73
C GLN A 773 -8.87 -7.89 5.22
N GLY A 774 -8.68 -6.66 5.70
CA GLY A 774 -8.29 -6.40 7.09
C GLY A 774 -7.69 -5.02 7.30
N GLU A 775 -6.89 -4.91 8.36
CA GLU A 775 -6.12 -3.71 8.70
C GLU A 775 -4.94 -3.55 7.72
N ARG A 776 -4.72 -2.34 7.19
CA ARG A 776 -3.71 -2.09 6.17
C ARG A 776 -2.97 -0.77 6.39
N TYR A 777 -1.67 -0.80 6.15
CA TYR A 777 -0.80 0.36 6.11
C TYR A 777 -0.01 0.40 4.80
N TYR A 778 0.27 1.60 4.31
CA TYR A 778 1.11 1.88 3.16
C TYR A 778 2.40 2.56 3.63
N VAL A 779 3.54 2.16 3.07
CA VAL A 779 4.87 2.70 3.35
C VAL A 779 5.32 3.50 2.14
N ASP A 780 5.34 4.82 2.26
CA ASP A 780 5.76 5.73 1.19
C ASP A 780 7.31 5.77 1.11
N VAL A 781 7.86 4.71 0.50
CA VAL A 781 9.30 4.52 0.34
C VAL A 781 9.89 5.65 -0.51
N TYR A 782 9.13 6.14 -1.50
CA TYR A 782 9.54 7.26 -2.34
C TYR A 782 9.84 8.53 -1.54
N ARG A 783 8.91 8.93 -0.64
CA ARG A 783 9.10 10.11 0.21
C ARG A 783 10.10 9.85 1.34
N TYR A 784 10.23 8.63 1.85
CA TYR A 784 11.31 8.26 2.79
C TYR A 784 12.70 8.45 2.16
N ASN A 785 12.92 7.94 0.95
CA ASN A 785 14.19 8.05 0.23
C ASN A 785 14.55 9.51 -0.11
N LYS A 786 13.56 10.38 -0.37
CA LYS A 786 13.79 11.82 -0.64
C LYS A 786 14.32 12.61 0.56
N VAL A 787 14.33 12.06 1.78
CA VAL A 787 14.86 12.75 2.97
C VAL A 787 16.40 12.80 2.95
N PRO A 788 17.04 13.98 3.04
CA PRO A 788 18.49 14.09 3.08
C PRO A 788 19.11 13.35 4.29
N GLY A 789 19.92 12.34 4.01
CA GLY A 789 20.58 11.51 5.02
C GLY A 789 20.02 10.09 5.15
N ASN A 790 18.84 9.82 4.59
CA ASN A 790 18.37 8.44 4.41
C ASN A 790 19.17 7.74 3.30
N LEU A 791 19.33 6.43 3.43
CA LEU A 791 19.80 5.55 2.36
C LEU A 791 18.65 5.24 1.41
N ASN A 792 18.95 4.86 0.17
CA ASN A 792 17.96 4.34 -0.77
C ASN A 792 17.38 3.03 -0.22
N ARG A 793 16.05 2.90 -0.24
CA ARG A 793 15.29 1.72 0.21
C ARG A 793 14.28 1.29 -0.84
N GLU A 794 13.98 0.00 -0.83
CA GLU A 794 13.06 -0.69 -1.74
C GLU A 794 12.64 -2.04 -1.13
N HIS A 795 11.87 -2.86 -1.86
CA HIS A 795 11.39 -4.17 -1.44
C HIS A 795 12.41 -4.98 -0.62
N LYS A 796 13.63 -5.22 -1.16
CA LYS A 796 14.61 -6.10 -0.51
C LYS A 796 15.06 -5.65 0.87
N ASN A 797 14.94 -4.36 1.20
CA ASN A 797 15.36 -3.79 2.49
C ASN A 797 14.29 -2.87 3.12
N ILE A 798 13.01 -3.07 2.81
CA ILE A 798 11.90 -2.24 3.32
C ILE A 798 11.81 -2.24 4.85
N LEU A 799 12.20 -3.34 5.50
CA LEU A 799 12.27 -3.45 6.97
C LEU A 799 13.38 -2.59 7.60
N GLU A 800 14.31 -2.06 6.80
CA GLU A 800 15.35 -1.10 7.22
C GLU A 800 14.89 0.37 7.08
N ILE A 801 13.56 0.58 7.03
CA ILE A 801 12.89 1.88 7.15
C ILE A 801 12.50 2.07 8.61
N ASN A 802 13.16 3.01 9.31
CA ASN A 802 12.97 3.24 10.75
C ASN A 802 11.49 3.48 11.13
N SER A 803 10.74 4.22 10.31
CA SER A 803 9.32 4.51 10.58
C SER A 803 8.41 3.29 10.44
N LEU A 804 8.80 2.30 9.63
CA LEU A 804 8.12 1.00 9.60
C LEU A 804 8.48 0.17 10.84
N GLN A 805 9.74 0.19 11.28
CA GLN A 805 10.13 -0.45 12.55
C GLN A 805 9.40 0.17 13.76
N ASP A 806 9.11 1.47 13.72
CA ASP A 806 8.30 2.17 14.72
C ASP A 806 6.83 1.70 14.68
N LEU A 807 6.22 1.59 13.49
CA LEU A 807 4.87 1.01 13.32
C LEU A 807 4.82 -0.43 13.85
N ILE A 808 5.77 -1.28 13.45
CA ILE A 808 5.86 -2.67 13.91
C ILE A 808 6.02 -2.73 15.44
N THR A 809 6.80 -1.82 16.03
CA THR A 809 6.94 -1.74 17.49
C THR A 809 5.60 -1.39 18.16
N ALA A 810 4.84 -0.45 17.62
CA ALA A 810 3.52 -0.09 18.13
C ALA A 810 2.53 -1.27 18.00
N LEU A 811 2.53 -1.97 16.87
CA LEU A 811 1.68 -3.15 16.61
C LEU A 811 2.06 -4.36 17.49
N ILE A 812 3.34 -4.58 17.80
CA ILE A 812 3.76 -5.59 18.81
C ILE A 812 3.15 -5.23 20.17
N LYS A 813 3.24 -3.96 20.55
CA LYS A 813 2.77 -3.41 21.83
C LYS A 813 1.27 -3.20 21.98
N ASN A 814 0.51 -3.33 20.89
CA ASN A 814 -0.90 -2.95 20.86
C ASN A 814 -1.12 -1.46 21.24
N GLU A 815 -0.14 -0.60 20.91
CA GLU A 815 -0.22 0.87 21.04
C GLU A 815 -1.18 1.43 19.96
N SER A 816 -1.90 2.52 20.27
CA SER A 816 -2.89 3.09 19.34
C SER A 816 -2.23 3.66 18.07
N THR A 817 -2.63 3.13 16.91
CA THR A 817 -2.20 3.59 15.57
C THR A 817 -2.93 4.85 15.08
N SER A 818 -3.73 5.50 15.93
CA SER A 818 -4.44 6.76 15.62
C SER A 818 -3.53 7.94 15.24
N THR A 819 -2.23 7.86 15.53
CA THR A 819 -1.19 8.74 14.97
C THR A 819 -0.08 7.86 14.41
N LEU A 820 0.04 7.83 13.08
CA LEU A 820 0.99 6.96 12.39
C LEU A 820 2.41 7.58 12.32
N PRO A 821 3.47 6.75 12.26
CA PRO A 821 4.82 7.23 12.00
C PRO A 821 4.93 7.95 10.65
N ALA A 822 5.99 8.76 10.47
CA ALA A 822 6.24 9.42 9.20
C ALA A 822 6.33 8.41 8.04
N PHE A 823 5.85 8.77 6.85
CA PHE A 823 5.80 7.91 5.66
C PHE A 823 4.88 6.69 5.77
N ILE A 824 4.09 6.56 6.85
CA ILE A 824 3.06 5.53 7.03
C ILE A 824 1.67 6.16 6.88
N SER A 825 0.78 5.54 6.11
CA SER A 825 -0.65 5.92 6.00
C SER A 825 -1.56 4.69 6.00
N SER A 826 -2.80 4.82 6.48
CA SER A 826 -3.83 3.78 6.35
C SER A 826 -4.56 3.81 5.00
N THR A 827 -4.49 4.93 4.29
CA THR A 827 -4.99 5.10 2.92
C THR A 827 -3.85 5.06 1.90
N ARG A 828 -4.17 4.67 0.66
CA ARG A 828 -3.21 4.66 -0.46
C ARG A 828 -2.67 6.08 -0.70
N PRO A 829 -1.34 6.32 -0.74
CA PRO A 829 -0.79 7.65 -1.02
C PRO A 829 -1.04 8.06 -2.48
N GLU A 830 -1.22 9.35 -2.74
CA GLU A 830 -1.31 9.88 -4.11
C GLU A 830 0.08 10.14 -4.71
N ILE A 831 0.21 9.89 -6.02
CA ILE A 831 1.32 10.35 -6.88
C ILE A 831 0.91 11.71 -7.48
N THR A 832 1.81 12.69 -7.47
CA THR A 832 1.50 14.08 -7.86
C THR A 832 2.47 14.66 -8.89
N ASP A 833 2.14 15.80 -9.50
CA ASP A 833 3.04 16.57 -10.37
C ASP A 833 4.35 17.02 -9.67
N ALA A 834 4.41 16.95 -8.33
CA ALA A 834 5.61 17.21 -7.54
C ALA A 834 6.52 15.96 -7.38
N ASP A 835 6.04 14.78 -7.78
CA ASP A 835 6.77 13.51 -7.69
C ASP A 835 7.50 13.20 -9.00
N LYS A 836 8.31 14.18 -9.44
CA LYS A 836 9.05 14.16 -10.71
C LYS A 836 10.04 13.02 -10.81
N ARG A 837 10.19 12.42 -12.00
CA ARG A 837 11.14 11.32 -12.26
C ARG A 837 11.83 11.48 -13.61
N VAL A 838 12.98 10.82 -13.76
CA VAL A 838 13.61 10.55 -15.05
C VAL A 838 13.71 9.03 -15.20
N ARG A 839 13.30 8.49 -16.34
CA ARG A 839 13.54 7.10 -16.79
C ARG A 839 14.43 7.16 -18.02
N LEU A 840 15.34 6.21 -18.14
CA LEU A 840 16.30 6.09 -19.24
C LEU A 840 16.37 4.64 -19.72
N SER A 841 16.50 4.46 -21.03
CA SER A 841 16.80 3.16 -21.64
C SER A 841 18.01 3.30 -22.57
N ALA A 842 18.92 2.33 -22.53
CA ALA A 842 20.12 2.33 -23.37
C ALA A 842 20.57 0.91 -23.75
N HIS A 843 20.68 0.66 -25.04
CA HIS A 843 21.07 -0.65 -25.59
C HIS A 843 22.58 -0.79 -25.75
N SER A 844 23.05 -2.04 -25.70
CA SER A 844 24.46 -2.39 -25.96
C SER A 844 24.92 -1.89 -27.36
N PRO A 845 26.17 -1.43 -27.54
CA PRO A 845 27.34 -1.67 -26.69
C PRO A 845 27.81 -0.41 -25.92
N VAL A 846 26.96 0.13 -25.05
CA VAL A 846 27.34 1.02 -23.95
C VAL A 846 26.98 0.39 -22.60
N LEU A 847 27.61 0.85 -21.51
CA LEU A 847 27.18 0.65 -20.14
C LEU A 847 26.52 1.93 -19.62
N LEU A 848 25.35 1.83 -18.99
CA LEU A 848 24.59 2.97 -18.47
C LEU A 848 24.91 3.24 -17.00
N HIS A 849 25.29 4.49 -16.70
CA HIS A 849 25.60 4.96 -15.35
C HIS A 849 24.91 6.29 -15.08
N LEU A 850 24.41 6.47 -13.85
CA LEU A 850 23.84 7.72 -13.34
C LEU A 850 24.72 8.25 -12.21
N SER A 851 24.78 9.56 -12.04
CA SER A 851 25.48 10.21 -10.93
C SER A 851 24.81 11.52 -10.53
N ASP A 852 24.83 11.85 -9.24
CA ASP A 852 24.26 13.09 -8.72
C ASP A 852 25.31 14.13 -8.29
N SER A 853 24.84 15.35 -8.01
CA SER A 853 25.68 16.46 -7.55
C SER A 853 26.41 16.25 -6.20
N LEU A 854 26.11 15.17 -5.48
CA LEU A 854 26.80 14.77 -4.24
C LEU A 854 27.85 13.67 -4.50
N GLY A 855 27.97 13.18 -5.73
CA GLY A 855 28.86 12.09 -6.11
C GLY A 855 28.32 10.69 -5.77
N ARG A 856 27.01 10.56 -5.53
CA ARG A 856 26.35 9.26 -5.43
C ARG A 856 26.12 8.72 -6.83
N HIS A 857 26.36 7.42 -7.02
CA HIS A 857 26.30 6.74 -8.32
C HIS A 857 25.22 5.65 -8.31
N THR A 858 24.64 5.41 -9.49
CA THR A 858 23.76 4.27 -9.74
C THR A 858 24.11 3.61 -11.08
N GLY A 859 24.28 2.29 -11.09
CA GLY A 859 24.70 1.53 -12.27
C GLY A 859 25.72 0.43 -11.95
N PRO A 860 26.32 -0.21 -12.96
CA PRO A 860 27.21 -1.35 -12.76
C PRO A 860 28.58 -0.92 -12.21
N VAL A 861 29.14 -1.70 -11.29
CA VAL A 861 30.43 -1.43 -10.65
C VAL A 861 31.36 -2.65 -10.64
N PRO A 862 32.69 -2.47 -10.64
CA PRO A 862 33.64 -3.58 -10.58
C PRO A 862 33.51 -4.34 -9.25
N ASN A 863 33.34 -5.65 -9.34
CA ASN A 863 33.43 -6.53 -8.18
C ASN A 863 34.87 -6.50 -7.63
N THR A 864 35.01 -6.36 -6.31
CA THR A 864 36.31 -6.27 -5.65
C THR A 864 36.79 -7.60 -5.06
N ASN A 865 35.92 -8.63 -5.06
CA ASN A 865 36.30 -9.99 -4.75
C ASN A 865 37.00 -10.64 -5.98
N PRO A 866 38.30 -10.99 -5.92
CA PRO A 866 39.02 -11.53 -7.06
C PRO A 866 38.65 -12.99 -7.38
N ASP A 867 37.96 -13.68 -6.47
CA ASP A 867 37.52 -15.07 -6.62
C ASP A 867 36.06 -15.16 -7.09
N SER A 868 35.44 -14.03 -7.47
CA SER A 868 34.07 -13.92 -7.96
C SER A 868 34.02 -13.54 -9.44
N ASP A 869 33.14 -14.17 -10.22
CA ASP A 869 32.92 -13.87 -11.64
C ASP A 869 31.70 -12.96 -11.90
N PHE A 870 31.00 -12.55 -10.84
CA PHE A 870 29.86 -11.66 -10.88
C PHE A 870 30.25 -10.20 -11.12
N LYS A 871 29.36 -9.46 -11.81
CA LYS A 871 29.35 -7.99 -11.82
C LYS A 871 28.37 -7.52 -10.77
N LEU A 872 28.65 -6.37 -10.14
CA LEU A 872 27.76 -5.80 -9.14
C LEU A 872 27.06 -4.56 -9.71
N VAL A 873 25.91 -4.22 -9.13
CA VAL A 873 25.18 -2.97 -9.37
C VAL A 873 25.13 -2.20 -8.05
N GLU A 874 25.16 -0.88 -8.11
CA GLU A 874 24.87 -0.03 -6.96
C GLU A 874 23.78 1.00 -7.29
N GLU A 875 23.05 1.44 -6.26
CA GLU A 875 21.84 2.27 -6.39
C GLU A 875 21.83 3.36 -5.32
N GLN A 876 22.93 4.14 -5.23
CA GLN A 876 23.13 5.11 -4.14
C GLN A 876 22.28 6.37 -4.28
N ILE A 877 21.77 6.67 -5.48
CA ILE A 877 20.94 7.85 -5.73
C ILE A 877 19.50 7.59 -5.21
N PRO A 878 18.87 8.50 -4.45
CA PRO A 878 17.51 8.31 -3.93
C PRO A 878 16.47 8.05 -5.02
N ASN A 879 15.67 7.00 -4.83
CA ASN A 879 14.67 6.52 -5.78
C ASN A 879 15.23 6.21 -7.17
N SER A 880 16.51 5.85 -7.21
CA SER A 880 17.10 5.25 -8.39
C SER A 880 17.00 3.74 -8.35
N TYR A 881 17.03 3.16 -9.55
CA TYR A 881 16.99 1.73 -9.83
C TYR A 881 17.81 1.46 -11.09
N TYR A 882 18.26 0.22 -11.27
CA TYR A 882 18.97 -0.22 -12.47
C TYR A 882 18.60 -1.67 -12.84
N TRP A 883 18.05 -1.87 -14.05
CA TRP A 883 17.58 -3.17 -14.54
C TRP A 883 18.22 -3.54 -15.89
N ARG A 884 18.28 -4.84 -16.18
CA ARG A 884 18.87 -5.39 -17.41
C ARG A 884 18.03 -6.51 -18.00
N ILE A 885 17.44 -6.28 -19.17
CA ILE A 885 16.56 -7.24 -19.88
C ILE A 885 16.98 -7.29 -21.35
N GLY A 886 17.14 -8.49 -21.93
CA GLY A 886 17.69 -8.65 -23.29
C GLY A 886 19.08 -8.01 -23.44
N GLU A 887 19.26 -7.09 -24.39
CA GLU A 887 20.47 -6.22 -24.48
C GLU A 887 20.25 -4.79 -23.99
N GLY A 888 19.05 -4.47 -23.49
CA GLY A 888 18.67 -3.20 -22.90
C GLY A 888 19.12 -3.06 -21.45
N GLN A 889 19.50 -1.83 -21.08
CA GLN A 889 19.71 -1.38 -19.71
C GLN A 889 18.69 -0.27 -19.44
N TYR A 890 18.01 -0.35 -18.30
CA TYR A 890 16.96 0.56 -17.92
C TYR A 890 17.29 1.13 -16.55
N ALA A 891 17.23 2.44 -16.38
CA ALA A 891 17.57 3.09 -15.12
C ALA A 891 16.67 4.30 -14.89
N GLY A 892 16.59 4.77 -13.64
CA GLY A 892 15.87 6.01 -13.33
C GLY A 892 16.34 6.66 -12.04
N ALA A 893 15.77 7.82 -11.75
CA ALA A 893 15.99 8.58 -10.52
C ALA A 893 14.85 9.61 -10.28
N GLY A 894 14.82 10.23 -9.10
CA GLY A 894 13.98 11.40 -8.84
C GLY A 894 14.41 12.62 -9.67
N GLY A 895 13.49 13.19 -10.45
CA GLY A 895 13.74 14.25 -11.45
C GLY A 895 13.77 15.68 -10.90
N ASP A 896 13.63 15.86 -9.59
CA ASP A 896 13.70 17.17 -8.92
C ASP A 896 15.09 17.80 -8.98
N ALA A 897 16.13 16.96 -8.99
CA ALA A 897 17.52 17.34 -9.17
C ALA A 897 18.00 16.96 -10.58
N THR A 898 19.04 17.63 -11.06
CA THR A 898 19.73 17.21 -12.28
C THR A 898 20.55 15.95 -11.99
N THR A 899 20.44 14.96 -12.87
CA THR A 899 21.21 13.72 -12.85
C THR A 899 22.17 13.72 -14.04
N THR A 900 23.46 13.57 -13.77
CA THR A 900 24.48 13.34 -14.79
C THR A 900 24.37 11.90 -15.26
N VAL A 901 24.22 11.70 -16.57
CA VAL A 901 24.11 10.40 -17.21
C VAL A 901 25.40 10.17 -17.99
N THR A 902 26.07 9.04 -17.73
CA THR A 902 27.30 8.65 -18.42
C THR A 902 27.15 7.29 -19.07
N LEU A 903 27.54 7.21 -20.33
CA LEU A 903 27.57 6.01 -21.15
C LEU A 903 29.02 5.67 -21.49
N TYR A 904 29.53 4.54 -20.97
CA TYR A 904 30.85 4.03 -21.35
C TYR A 904 30.72 3.03 -22.48
N GLY A 905 31.38 3.27 -23.61
CA GLY A 905 31.40 2.32 -24.72
C GLY A 905 32.07 1.00 -24.33
N SER A 906 31.39 -0.12 -24.61
CA SER A 906 31.86 -1.48 -24.31
C SER A 906 32.28 -2.27 -25.56
N GLY A 907 32.04 -1.72 -26.75
CA GLY A 907 32.40 -2.30 -28.04
C GLY A 907 32.32 -1.26 -29.16
N LEU A 908 32.76 -1.63 -30.38
CA LEU A 908 32.60 -0.80 -31.57
C LEU A 908 31.22 -1.07 -32.21
N GLY A 909 30.40 -0.03 -32.36
CA GLY A 909 29.06 -0.12 -32.95
C GLY A 909 28.31 1.22 -32.87
N THR A 910 26.98 1.18 -32.87
CA THR A 910 26.12 2.31 -32.49
C THR A 910 25.32 1.97 -31.22
N PHE A 911 24.91 2.99 -30.47
CA PHE A 911 23.94 2.87 -29.39
C PHE A 911 22.78 3.85 -29.61
N THR A 912 21.64 3.56 -28.99
CA THR A 912 20.55 4.50 -28.80
C THR A 912 20.34 4.71 -27.31
N ILE A 913 20.00 5.92 -26.90
CA ILE A 913 19.50 6.22 -25.55
C ILE A 913 18.18 7.01 -25.66
N ASP A 914 17.18 6.60 -24.90
CA ASP A 914 15.96 7.36 -24.64
C ASP A 914 15.97 7.90 -23.20
N ILE A 915 15.27 9.02 -23.00
CA ILE A 915 15.17 9.75 -21.75
C ILE A 915 13.74 10.28 -21.63
N GLU A 916 12.97 9.70 -20.72
CA GLU A 916 11.63 10.17 -20.36
C GLU A 916 11.70 11.01 -19.08
N GLU A 917 11.15 12.23 -19.10
CA GLU A 917 10.87 12.98 -17.87
C GLU A 917 9.38 12.81 -17.53
N LEU A 918 9.09 12.38 -16.31
CA LEU A 918 7.73 12.05 -15.87
C LEU A 918 7.23 13.00 -14.78
N LEU A 919 5.95 13.37 -14.87
CA LEU A 919 5.20 14.21 -13.94
C LEU A 919 3.90 13.50 -13.57
N GLY A 920 3.55 13.38 -12.28
CA GLY A 920 2.35 12.66 -11.87
C GLY A 920 2.35 11.15 -12.17
N GLY A 921 3.49 10.60 -12.59
CA GLY A 921 3.63 9.23 -13.11
C GLY A 921 3.47 9.09 -14.63
N GLU A 922 3.03 10.15 -15.32
CA GLU A 922 2.84 10.19 -16.77
C GLU A 922 4.08 10.79 -17.48
N VAL A 923 4.35 10.35 -18.72
CA VAL A 923 5.48 10.85 -19.52
C VAL A 923 5.17 12.24 -20.04
N ALA A 924 5.95 13.23 -19.60
CA ALA A 924 5.79 14.65 -19.96
C ALA A 924 6.71 15.09 -21.11
N THR A 925 7.93 14.53 -21.17
CA THR A 925 8.87 14.72 -22.29
C THR A 925 9.59 13.39 -22.60
N THR A 926 10.00 13.23 -23.85
CA THR A 926 10.78 12.08 -24.35
C THR A 926 11.91 12.61 -25.23
N THR A 927 13.15 12.17 -25.00
CA THR A 927 14.36 12.71 -25.67
C THR A 927 15.27 11.57 -26.15
N ILE A 928 15.17 11.26 -27.44
CA ILE A 928 15.91 10.15 -28.08
C ILE A 928 17.19 10.68 -28.75
N PHE A 929 18.31 9.97 -28.50
CA PHE A 929 19.54 10.05 -29.27
C PHE A 929 19.79 8.71 -29.97
N GLU A 930 19.45 8.63 -31.26
CA GLU A 930 19.44 7.40 -32.05
C GLU A 930 20.75 7.18 -32.84
N ASP A 931 21.18 5.92 -32.94
CA ASP A 931 22.26 5.44 -33.83
C ASP A 931 23.63 6.13 -33.61
N ILE A 932 23.93 6.51 -32.36
CA ILE A 932 25.14 7.23 -31.96
C ILE A 932 26.37 6.29 -32.00
N PRO A 933 27.41 6.54 -32.81
CA PRO A 933 28.57 5.65 -32.90
C PRO A 933 29.45 5.66 -31.65
N THR A 934 29.97 4.49 -31.26
CA THR A 934 30.77 4.28 -30.04
C THR A 934 31.91 3.26 -30.23
N ALA A 935 32.91 3.29 -29.36
CA ALA A 935 34.00 2.33 -29.20
C ALA A 935 34.37 2.15 -27.72
N THR A 936 35.25 1.19 -27.40
CA THR A 936 35.70 0.89 -26.01
C THR A 936 36.46 2.02 -25.29
N THR A 937 36.69 3.15 -25.94
CA THR A 937 37.30 4.37 -25.39
C THR A 937 36.30 5.52 -25.27
N THR A 938 35.08 5.36 -25.80
CA THR A 938 34.08 6.42 -25.87
C THR A 938 33.42 6.62 -24.52
N VAL A 939 33.38 7.87 -24.07
CA VAL A 939 32.62 8.34 -22.91
C VAL A 939 31.62 9.38 -23.41
N ALA A 940 30.35 9.02 -23.30
CA ALA A 940 29.22 9.85 -23.66
C ALA A 940 28.59 10.41 -22.37
N THR A 941 28.34 11.71 -22.28
CA THR A 941 27.80 12.35 -21.06
C THR A 941 26.71 13.35 -21.39
N LEU A 942 25.61 13.34 -20.63
CA LEU A 942 24.55 14.34 -20.66
C LEU A 942 24.00 14.63 -19.26
N GLU A 943 23.17 15.67 -19.17
CA GLU A 943 22.44 16.03 -17.95
C GLU A 943 20.93 15.89 -18.22
N ALA A 944 20.18 15.30 -17.29
CA ALA A 944 18.74 15.09 -17.37
C ALA A 944 18.02 15.48 -16.07
N GLY A 945 16.72 15.78 -16.12
CA GLY A 945 15.96 16.26 -14.96
C GLY A 945 16.35 17.68 -14.54
N GLY A 946 15.85 18.16 -13.39
CA GLY A 946 16.19 19.49 -12.88
C GLY A 946 15.85 20.67 -13.81
N SER A 947 15.01 20.47 -14.83
CA SER A 947 14.63 21.43 -15.87
C SER A 947 15.75 21.85 -16.86
N VAL A 948 16.74 20.99 -17.10
CA VAL A 948 17.68 21.16 -18.23
C VAL A 948 17.11 20.53 -19.51
N SER A 949 17.59 20.94 -20.68
CA SER A 949 17.35 20.22 -21.94
C SER A 949 18.57 19.34 -22.23
N PRO A 950 18.43 18.02 -22.40
CA PRO A 950 19.58 17.14 -22.63
C PRO A 950 20.37 17.52 -23.88
N VAL A 951 21.70 17.52 -23.75
CA VAL A 951 22.68 17.63 -24.84
C VAL A 951 23.74 16.58 -24.58
N LEU A 952 24.00 15.74 -25.59
CA LEU A 952 24.91 14.60 -25.47
C LEU A 952 26.31 15.00 -25.91
N SER A 953 27.22 15.11 -24.93
CA SER A 953 28.66 15.33 -25.15
C SER A 953 29.36 13.99 -25.42
N LEU A 954 30.29 13.96 -26.37
CA LEU A 954 31.03 12.76 -26.77
C LEU A 954 32.55 13.01 -26.70
N ASP A 955 33.24 12.34 -25.78
CA ASP A 955 34.67 12.02 -25.89
C ASP A 955 34.78 10.63 -26.52
N ILE A 956 35.54 10.47 -27.62
CA ILE A 956 35.51 9.26 -28.45
C ILE A 956 36.80 8.46 -28.33
N ASP A 957 37.96 9.13 -28.23
CA ASP A 957 39.27 8.50 -28.02
C ASP A 957 39.72 8.45 -26.56
N GLY A 958 38.93 8.99 -25.64
CA GLY A 958 39.19 8.92 -24.20
C GLY A 958 40.31 9.87 -23.75
N ASP A 959 40.49 10.99 -24.44
CA ASP A 959 41.56 11.97 -24.14
C ASP A 959 41.15 13.03 -23.11
N GLY A 960 39.88 13.02 -22.69
CA GLY A 960 39.28 13.91 -21.71
C GLY A 960 38.71 15.21 -22.30
N ASN A 961 38.61 15.32 -23.63
CA ASN A 961 38.01 16.46 -24.32
C ASN A 961 36.82 15.99 -25.18
N THR A 962 35.77 16.82 -25.25
CA THR A 962 34.64 16.63 -26.15
C THR A 962 35.09 16.70 -27.63
N ASP A 963 35.01 15.58 -28.35
CA ASP A 963 35.20 15.49 -29.81
C ASP A 963 33.95 16.00 -30.56
N ALA A 964 32.74 15.82 -29.99
CA ALA A 964 31.45 16.27 -30.56
C ALA A 964 30.37 16.52 -29.50
N GLU A 965 29.39 17.39 -29.80
CA GLU A 965 28.14 17.55 -29.04
C GLU A 965 26.96 17.24 -29.96
N VAL A 966 25.89 16.64 -29.42
CA VAL A 966 24.69 16.24 -30.15
C VAL A 966 23.45 16.82 -29.48
N THR A 967 22.58 17.46 -30.25
CA THR A 967 21.26 17.93 -29.79
C THR A 967 20.15 16.94 -30.16
N PRO A 968 19.04 16.88 -29.42
CA PRO A 968 17.88 16.04 -29.76
C PRO A 968 17.39 16.30 -31.20
N GLY A 969 17.06 15.23 -31.91
CA GLY A 969 16.68 15.27 -33.34
C GLY A 969 17.63 14.55 -34.30
N GLY A 970 18.67 13.88 -33.78
CA GLY A 970 19.59 13.04 -34.54
C GLY A 970 20.84 13.76 -35.06
N LEU A 971 21.89 12.99 -35.33
CA LEU A 971 23.18 13.50 -35.78
C LEU A 971 23.10 14.10 -37.20
N THR A 972 23.82 15.20 -37.44
CA THR A 972 24.12 15.65 -38.81
C THR A 972 25.22 14.80 -39.45
N ALA A 973 25.26 14.80 -40.78
CA ALA A 973 26.33 14.17 -41.55
C ALA A 973 27.72 14.83 -41.36
N GLU A 974 27.79 16.02 -40.74
CA GLU A 974 29.04 16.70 -40.42
C GLU A 974 29.58 16.22 -39.06
N GLU A 975 28.71 16.14 -38.04
CA GLU A 975 29.03 15.54 -36.74
C GLU A 975 29.42 14.06 -36.87
N LEU A 976 28.64 13.25 -37.59
CA LEU A 976 28.97 11.84 -37.86
C LEU A 976 30.35 11.66 -38.53
N VAL A 977 30.76 12.57 -39.41
CA VAL A 977 32.10 12.52 -40.01
C VAL A 977 33.19 12.92 -39.01
N GLY A 978 32.90 13.80 -38.06
CA GLY A 978 33.71 14.05 -36.87
C GLY A 978 33.86 12.80 -36.01
N ILE A 979 32.74 12.17 -35.65
CA ILE A 979 32.68 10.98 -34.80
C ILE A 979 33.47 9.82 -35.40
N VAL A 980 33.26 9.50 -36.69
CA VAL A 980 34.01 8.45 -37.39
C VAL A 980 35.51 8.80 -37.50
N LYS A 981 35.91 10.08 -37.51
CA LYS A 981 37.33 10.47 -37.40
C LYS A 981 37.88 10.19 -36.00
N GLY A 982 37.09 10.39 -34.94
CA GLY A 982 37.39 9.97 -33.56
C GLY A 982 37.63 8.47 -33.48
N LEU A 983 36.65 7.67 -33.92
CA LEU A 983 36.75 6.19 -33.95
C LEU A 983 37.99 5.70 -34.73
N ILE A 984 38.39 6.35 -35.83
CA ILE A 984 39.61 5.96 -36.57
C ILE A 984 40.91 6.14 -35.76
N LYS A 985 40.91 6.96 -34.70
CA LYS A 985 42.04 7.08 -33.74
C LYS A 985 42.14 5.88 -32.80
N THR A 986 41.00 5.23 -32.46
CA THR A 986 40.89 4.20 -31.41
C THR A 986 41.28 2.81 -31.90
N LEU A 987 41.10 2.57 -33.21
CA LEU A 987 41.56 1.37 -33.91
C LEU A 987 43.10 1.28 -33.86
N GLU A 988 43.66 0.09 -33.59
CA GLU A 988 45.11 -0.16 -33.45
C GLU A 988 45.92 -0.09 -34.78
N LEU A 989 45.55 0.83 -35.65
CA LEU A 989 46.17 1.07 -36.95
C LEU A 989 47.61 1.58 -36.80
N PRO A 990 48.57 1.07 -37.61
CA PRO A 990 49.92 1.62 -37.64
C PRO A 990 49.88 3.13 -37.98
N PRO A 991 50.62 4.05 -37.30
CA PRO A 991 50.43 5.51 -37.44
C PRO A 991 50.64 6.13 -38.84
N LYS A 992 51.13 5.36 -39.82
CA LYS A 992 51.19 5.76 -41.24
C LYS A 992 49.94 5.37 -42.04
N LYS A 993 49.05 4.56 -41.47
CA LYS A 993 47.82 4.00 -42.04
C LYS A 993 46.59 4.73 -41.50
N GLU A 994 46.52 4.92 -40.18
CA GLU A 994 45.60 5.84 -39.50
C GLU A 994 45.67 7.23 -40.15
N LYS A 995 46.85 7.86 -40.17
CA LYS A 995 47.09 9.15 -40.85
C LYS A 995 46.84 9.18 -42.36
N GLU A 996 46.81 8.02 -43.04
CA GLU A 996 46.40 7.96 -44.45
C GLU A 996 44.87 7.93 -44.60
N LEU A 997 44.17 7.27 -43.66
CA LEU A 997 42.71 7.14 -43.61
C LEU A 997 42.04 8.43 -43.09
N LEU A 998 42.54 9.02 -42.00
CA LEU A 998 42.12 10.35 -41.53
C LEU A 998 42.26 11.40 -42.65
N LYS A 999 43.35 11.36 -43.42
CA LYS A 999 43.57 12.22 -44.61
C LYS A 999 42.66 11.90 -45.81
N ARG A 1000 41.82 10.86 -45.74
CA ARG A 1000 40.65 10.67 -46.62
C ARG A 1000 39.38 11.26 -46.00
N MET A 1001 39.17 11.07 -44.70
CA MET A 1001 38.07 11.70 -43.95
C MET A 1001 38.10 13.23 -44.05
N ASP A 1002 39.27 13.85 -43.84
CA ASP A 1002 39.54 15.29 -44.05
C ASP A 1002 39.09 15.82 -45.44
N LYS A 1003 38.99 14.93 -46.43
CA LYS A 1003 38.61 15.26 -47.83
C LYS A 1003 37.17 14.89 -48.15
N LEU A 1004 36.58 13.98 -47.38
CA LEU A 1004 35.15 13.68 -47.40
C LEU A 1004 34.41 14.85 -46.75
N GLU A 1005 34.72 15.13 -45.48
CA GLU A 1005 34.38 16.34 -44.72
C GLU A 1005 34.45 17.59 -45.60
N LYS A 1006 35.63 17.89 -46.16
CA LYS A 1006 35.82 19.08 -47.01
C LYS A 1006 35.13 19.04 -48.37
N GLU A 1007 34.47 17.96 -48.82
CA GLU A 1007 33.50 18.02 -49.94
C GLU A 1007 32.04 18.10 -49.46
N LEU A 1008 31.72 17.75 -48.20
CA LEU A 1008 30.43 18.00 -47.56
C LEU A 1008 30.22 19.49 -47.26
N MET A 1009 31.20 20.15 -46.61
CA MET A 1009 31.20 21.58 -46.25
C MET A 1009 31.19 22.59 -47.45
N LYS A 1010 30.64 22.24 -48.62
CA LYS A 1010 30.82 23.00 -49.87
C LYS A 1010 29.51 23.36 -50.57
N GLU A 1011 28.87 24.43 -50.11
CA GLU A 1011 27.80 25.13 -50.83
C GLU A 1011 28.09 25.25 -52.34
N ARG A 1012 27.32 24.57 -53.18
CA ARG A 1012 27.48 24.62 -54.64
C ARG A 1012 26.15 24.77 -55.36
N LYS A 1013 26.12 25.68 -56.34
CA LYS A 1013 24.89 26.06 -57.07
C LYS A 1013 24.31 24.98 -58.03
N LYS A 1014 24.67 23.69 -57.88
CA LYS A 1014 24.28 22.57 -58.77
C LYS A 1014 24.33 21.18 -58.08
N GLU A 1015 23.39 20.94 -57.18
CA GLU A 1015 22.99 19.67 -56.56
C GLU A 1015 23.40 18.37 -57.31
N ARG A 1016 22.97 18.16 -58.56
CA ARG A 1016 23.28 16.91 -59.30
C ARG A 1016 24.78 16.67 -59.57
N LEU A 1017 25.61 17.73 -59.56
CA LEU A 1017 27.08 17.64 -59.68
C LEU A 1017 27.77 17.50 -58.31
N GLU A 1018 27.03 17.75 -57.23
CA GLU A 1018 27.45 17.73 -55.83
C GLU A 1018 27.33 16.31 -55.29
N LYS A 1019 26.12 15.73 -55.31
CA LYS A 1019 25.83 14.32 -54.96
C LYS A 1019 26.79 13.34 -55.66
N LEU A 1020 27.11 13.56 -56.95
CA LEU A 1020 28.07 12.75 -57.70
C LEU A 1020 29.53 12.86 -57.19
N LYS A 1021 29.97 14.04 -56.75
CA LYS A 1021 31.32 14.23 -56.19
C LYS A 1021 31.43 13.66 -54.78
N THR A 1022 30.37 13.81 -53.99
CA THR A 1022 30.25 13.26 -52.64
C THR A 1022 30.26 11.72 -52.68
N LYS A 1023 29.46 11.07 -53.55
CA LYS A 1023 29.54 9.61 -53.79
C LYS A 1023 30.94 9.17 -54.26
N GLN A 1024 31.66 10.01 -55.02
CA GLN A 1024 33.07 9.77 -55.36
C GLN A 1024 34.07 10.02 -54.21
N ALA A 1025 33.71 10.72 -53.14
CA ALA A 1025 34.53 10.85 -51.94
C ALA A 1025 34.41 9.59 -51.07
N PHE A 1026 33.18 9.20 -50.72
CA PHE A 1026 32.87 7.94 -50.03
C PHE A 1026 33.51 6.71 -50.70
N ALA A 1027 33.34 6.55 -52.01
CA ALA A 1027 33.96 5.46 -52.78
C ALA A 1027 35.51 5.45 -52.78
N LYS A 1028 36.19 6.49 -52.25
CA LYS A 1028 37.64 6.50 -52.01
C LYS A 1028 38.02 6.19 -50.55
N VAL A 1029 37.07 6.26 -49.62
CA VAL A 1029 37.22 5.85 -48.20
C VAL A 1029 36.93 4.35 -48.08
N PHE A 1030 35.79 3.87 -48.58
CA PHE A 1030 35.42 2.44 -48.60
C PHE A 1030 36.55 1.56 -49.18
N ARG A 1031 37.09 1.95 -50.34
CA ARG A 1031 38.21 1.24 -51.00
C ARG A 1031 39.52 1.23 -50.21
N LEU A 1032 39.68 2.10 -49.22
CA LEU A 1032 40.83 2.11 -48.32
C LEU A 1032 40.57 1.21 -47.10
N ILE A 1033 39.36 1.25 -46.54
CA ILE A 1033 38.92 0.36 -45.44
C ILE A 1033 38.99 -1.11 -45.89
N SER A 1034 38.35 -1.48 -47.01
CA SER A 1034 38.44 -2.84 -47.56
C SER A 1034 39.83 -3.24 -48.07
N LEU A 1035 40.80 -2.31 -48.11
CA LEU A 1035 42.22 -2.60 -48.36
C LEU A 1035 43.01 -2.80 -47.07
N TYR A 1036 42.53 -2.27 -45.94
CA TYR A 1036 43.12 -2.48 -44.61
C TYR A 1036 42.62 -3.81 -44.02
N GLU A 1037 41.32 -4.08 -44.12
CA GLU A 1037 40.66 -5.38 -43.93
C GLU A 1037 41.44 -6.52 -44.60
N LYS A 1038 41.61 -6.45 -45.93
CA LYS A 1038 42.32 -7.47 -46.74
C LYS A 1038 43.83 -7.55 -46.48
N LYS A 1039 44.36 -6.68 -45.62
CA LYS A 1039 45.74 -6.71 -45.12
C LYS A 1039 45.85 -7.09 -43.64
N LYS A 1040 44.74 -7.38 -42.97
CA LYS A 1040 44.65 -7.58 -41.52
C LYS A 1040 45.25 -6.39 -40.73
N LEU A 1041 44.99 -5.18 -41.24
CA LEU A 1041 45.20 -3.91 -40.53
C LEU A 1041 43.91 -3.41 -39.86
N LEU A 1042 42.78 -4.01 -40.24
CA LEU A 1042 41.50 -4.00 -39.54
C LEU A 1042 40.99 -5.45 -39.56
N THR A 1043 40.21 -5.83 -38.56
CA THR A 1043 39.36 -7.02 -38.56
C THR A 1043 38.18 -6.85 -39.53
N ALA A 1044 37.44 -7.94 -39.78
CA ALA A 1044 36.14 -7.88 -40.45
C ALA A 1044 35.02 -7.28 -39.58
N GLY A 1045 35.27 -7.12 -38.26
CA GLY A 1045 34.39 -6.35 -37.37
C GLY A 1045 34.46 -4.87 -37.73
N GLU A 1046 35.61 -4.26 -37.44
CA GLU A 1046 35.88 -2.82 -37.59
C GLU A 1046 35.73 -2.34 -39.04
N ALA A 1047 36.17 -3.14 -40.01
CA ALA A 1047 36.07 -2.78 -41.42
C ALA A 1047 34.62 -2.70 -41.90
N THR A 1048 33.72 -3.52 -41.35
CA THR A 1048 32.28 -3.46 -41.65
C THR A 1048 31.64 -2.27 -40.93
N GLU A 1049 31.88 -2.07 -39.63
CA GLU A 1049 31.29 -0.95 -38.88
C GLU A 1049 31.63 0.42 -39.50
N LEU A 1050 32.91 0.66 -39.80
CA LEU A 1050 33.33 1.89 -40.48
C LEU A 1050 32.66 2.06 -41.85
N ILE A 1051 32.35 0.97 -42.56
CA ILE A 1051 31.64 1.04 -43.85
C ILE A 1051 30.16 1.35 -43.60
N THR A 1052 29.47 0.65 -42.69
CA THR A 1052 28.05 0.88 -42.34
C THR A 1052 27.82 2.34 -41.92
N MET A 1053 28.61 2.86 -40.98
CA MET A 1053 28.53 4.25 -40.53
C MET A 1053 28.73 5.23 -41.71
N LEU A 1054 29.73 4.99 -42.57
CA LEU A 1054 29.96 5.81 -43.76
C LEU A 1054 28.90 5.63 -44.86
N GLU A 1055 28.17 4.51 -44.92
CA GLU A 1055 27.05 4.30 -45.83
C GLU A 1055 25.80 5.03 -45.33
N ASN A 1056 25.52 5.04 -44.02
CA ASN A 1056 24.47 5.87 -43.41
C ASN A 1056 24.69 7.36 -43.73
N ILE A 1057 25.88 7.90 -43.43
CA ILE A 1057 26.26 9.29 -43.76
C ILE A 1057 26.13 9.54 -45.27
N MET A 1058 26.54 8.58 -46.12
CA MET A 1058 26.40 8.73 -47.57
C MET A 1058 24.93 8.85 -47.99
N ASN A 1059 24.04 8.06 -47.40
CA ASN A 1059 22.62 8.08 -47.76
C ASN A 1059 22.00 9.44 -47.39
N MET A 1060 22.28 9.96 -46.19
CA MET A 1060 21.78 11.26 -45.70
C MET A 1060 22.12 12.46 -46.61
N VAL A 1061 23.21 12.39 -47.39
CA VAL A 1061 23.73 13.54 -48.19
C VAL A 1061 23.83 13.29 -49.70
N VAL A 1062 23.54 12.08 -50.17
CA VAL A 1062 23.69 11.70 -51.60
C VAL A 1062 22.39 11.23 -52.23
N GLU A 1063 21.48 10.62 -51.49
CA GLU A 1063 20.18 10.16 -52.00
C GLU A 1063 19.18 11.33 -52.06
#